data_AF-A0A9D6LUV3-F1
#
_entry.id   AF-A0A9D6LUV3-F1
#
_cell.length_a   1.000
_cell.length_b   1.000
_cell.length_c   1.000
_cell.angle_alpha   90.00
_cell.angle_beta   90.00
_cell.angle_gamma   90.00
#
_symmetry.space_group_name_H-M   'P 1'
#
loop_
_entity.id
_entity.type
_entity.pdbx_description
1 polymer ?
#
loop_
_entity_poly.entity_id
_entity_poly.type
_entity_poly.pdbx_seq_one_letter_code
_entity_poly.pdbx_strand_id
1 'polypeptide(L)'
;MPRFCDWGGRAVLFLLFLGSASGAIHGTVKDSTGAVVPRARVYLLKPPQPVRTVAADSAGRFEFAGAGTGPCAIFSSASGLTGDKQEIPCDRSDPIELVLRPSALAETVVVTAERAELPSSTVASSVSILTADDLGALQALQLFEALRYLPGVEVNQTGRRGGVTGIFVRGADSRYNLVTIDGVKVNDFGGSYNFASLPAEPIETVELVRGPQSALYGSYAIGSAVQVVTASGLDRRDFFTSAEGGDFGTRRFTAGGGGRIGNLGVYGTLSRFDTDGMVANDDSRFENAHLKVDYTLWARHRLRYAFLVNSNESGNPGPFGSDPAVLFPGLDLASRTAERYNIHSFGYDGELGPRVRQRLSGAIYSDRLDFQSGFGPSFTRQSRQAFSSETSVAPARHDLLTFGVEWNGEQFRSTFVTDPNSNPFPLHRNIYGWFLENHFEAGGRFFLNTGLRLEHLRLDAIPADAFGSRPPLPASTVTELHPKLSAAYLLRPGTRLHGSAGTGLRPPDGFELAFTTNPALKPERTTSFDAGLEQSFFGRRVALDVTWFYNRFHDQIITLAQAQAGLSRWLSDNLANSEAAGLESAIYLQVARGLRFRGAYTYLDTAVLGLDRSPKSVQRFFRLGQQLVRRPRHTGSYLVVWQHGRLLVQTGAVLRGRTLDAEPNFGLSAGQFLNPFYTTFDVGAQFEVRRSVAFTTKLRNLLDRTYEESLGFPALGRNFTVGVQWRWTPE
;
A
#
# COMPACT_ATOMS: atom_id res chain seq x y z
N MET A 1 -34.72 73.40 36.08
CA MET A 1 -35.01 72.23 36.94
C MET A 1 -35.25 71.04 36.03
N PRO A 2 -34.47 69.94 36.15
CA PRO A 2 -33.94 69.29 34.96
C PRO A 2 -34.78 68.13 34.44
N ARG A 3 -34.75 68.00 33.10
CA ARG A 3 -35.14 66.84 32.30
C ARG A 3 -33.96 65.87 32.22
N PHE A 4 -34.24 64.58 32.38
CA PHE A 4 -33.33 63.48 32.06
C PHE A 4 -33.66 62.97 30.65
N CYS A 5 -32.67 62.94 29.75
CA CYS A 5 -32.45 61.84 28.81
C CYS A 5 -31.14 62.00 28.02
N ASP A 6 -30.47 60.86 27.91
CA ASP A 6 -29.45 60.40 26.97
C ASP A 6 -28.06 61.05 26.92
N TRP A 7 -27.12 60.31 27.51
CA TRP A 7 -25.71 60.25 27.09
C TRP A 7 -25.39 58.87 26.52
N GLY A 8 -24.87 58.87 25.30
CA GLY A 8 -24.31 57.73 24.62
C GLY A 8 -22.93 57.32 25.13
N GLY A 9 -22.49 56.14 24.68
CA GLY A 9 -21.15 55.63 24.94
C GLY A 9 -21.00 54.14 24.61
N ARG A 10 -21.02 53.78 23.32
CA ARG A 10 -20.44 52.53 22.84
C ARG A 10 -19.46 52.83 21.70
N ALA A 11 -18.19 52.93 22.05
CA ALA A 11 -17.10 52.91 21.09
C ALA A 11 -17.03 51.53 20.45
N VAL A 12 -17.45 51.42 19.19
CA VAL A 12 -17.17 50.26 18.35
C VAL A 12 -15.81 50.51 17.72
N LEU A 13 -14.79 49.80 18.22
CA LEU A 13 -13.47 49.75 17.63
C LEU A 13 -13.58 48.97 16.30
N PHE A 14 -13.69 49.68 15.18
CA PHE A 14 -13.53 49.07 13.85
C PHE A 14 -12.04 48.76 13.66
N LEU A 15 -11.64 47.53 13.99
CA LEU A 15 -10.41 46.95 13.47
C LEU A 15 -10.64 46.71 11.97
N LEU A 16 -10.15 47.66 11.17
CA LEU A 16 -9.93 47.47 9.74
C LEU A 16 -8.98 46.28 9.57
N PHE A 17 -9.54 45.11 9.28
CA PHE A 17 -8.79 44.04 8.64
C PHE A 17 -8.39 44.57 7.25
N LEU A 18 -7.15 45.03 7.14
CA LEU A 18 -6.46 45.09 5.85
C LEU A 18 -6.30 43.64 5.37
N GLY A 19 -7.34 43.13 4.71
CA GLY A 19 -7.27 41.93 3.90
C GLY A 19 -6.23 42.19 2.82
N SER A 20 -5.03 41.65 3.03
CA SER A 20 -4.06 41.53 1.95
C SER A 20 -4.72 40.67 0.89
N ALA A 21 -5.01 41.23 -0.29
CA ALA A 21 -5.51 40.46 -1.42
C ALA A 21 -4.49 39.35 -1.71
N SER A 22 -4.78 38.12 -1.27
CA SER A 22 -3.88 37.01 -1.54
C SER A 22 -4.04 36.67 -3.02
N GLY A 23 -2.96 36.78 -3.79
CA GLY A 23 -2.97 36.35 -5.19
C GLY A 23 -3.56 34.94 -5.34
N ALA A 24 -4.40 34.76 -6.35
CA ALA A 24 -4.98 33.48 -6.73
C ALA A 24 -4.32 33.01 -8.02
N ILE A 25 -3.62 31.87 -7.96
CA ILE A 25 -3.05 31.26 -9.16
C ILE A 25 -4.19 30.56 -9.88
N HIS A 26 -4.49 30.97 -11.10
CA HIS A 26 -5.56 30.38 -11.89
C HIS A 26 -5.14 30.20 -13.34
N GLY A 27 -5.86 29.35 -14.06
CA GLY A 27 -5.45 28.99 -15.41
C GLY A 27 -6.32 27.95 -16.08
N THR A 28 -5.82 27.44 -17.21
CA THR A 28 -6.45 26.34 -17.95
C THR A 28 -5.45 25.23 -18.25
N VAL A 29 -5.94 23.98 -18.25
CA VAL A 29 -5.19 22.79 -18.66
C VAL A 29 -5.66 22.36 -20.05
N LYS A 30 -4.73 22.32 -20.99
CA LYS A 30 -4.96 21.90 -22.38
C LYS A 30 -3.98 20.80 -22.76
N ASP A 31 -4.28 20.06 -23.80
CA ASP A 31 -3.31 19.16 -24.42
C ASP A 31 -2.55 19.84 -25.58
N SER A 32 -1.59 19.13 -26.16
CA SER A 32 -0.79 19.62 -27.28
C SER A 32 -1.57 19.94 -28.57
N THR A 33 -2.86 19.59 -28.66
CA THR A 33 -3.75 19.95 -29.77
C THR A 33 -4.58 21.21 -29.48
N GLY A 34 -4.47 21.75 -28.26
CA GLY A 34 -5.24 22.89 -27.79
C GLY A 34 -6.61 22.52 -27.20
N ALA A 35 -6.98 21.23 -27.18
CA ALA A 35 -8.20 20.78 -26.54
C ALA A 35 -8.05 20.81 -25.01
N VAL A 36 -9.12 21.21 -24.31
CA VAL A 36 -9.14 21.22 -22.84
C VAL A 36 -9.03 19.79 -22.28
N VAL A 37 -8.40 19.65 -21.12
CA VAL A 37 -8.29 18.36 -20.42
C VAL A 37 -9.04 18.44 -19.09
N PRO A 38 -10.34 18.08 -19.07
CA PRO A 38 -11.12 18.05 -17.85
C PRO A 38 -10.56 17.05 -16.84
N ARG A 39 -10.74 17.33 -15.54
CA ARG A 39 -10.30 16.50 -14.42
C ARG A 39 -8.78 16.26 -14.36
N ALA A 40 -7.97 16.99 -15.14
CA ALA A 40 -6.53 16.98 -14.97
C ALA A 40 -6.20 17.45 -13.55
N ARG A 41 -5.31 16.73 -12.85
CA ARG A 41 -4.82 17.14 -11.54
C ARG A 41 -3.74 18.19 -11.74
N VAL A 42 -3.87 19.31 -11.04
CA VAL A 42 -2.88 20.39 -11.01
C VAL A 42 -2.26 20.40 -9.63
N TYR A 43 -0.93 20.42 -9.57
CA TYR A 43 -0.14 20.37 -8.34
C TYR A 43 0.62 21.67 -8.18
N LEU A 44 0.50 22.30 -7.02
CA LEU A 44 1.27 23.49 -6.62
C LEU A 44 2.19 23.13 -5.46
N LEU A 45 3.49 23.26 -5.68
CA LEU A 45 4.55 22.86 -4.75
C LEU A 45 5.25 24.08 -4.20
N LYS A 46 5.36 24.12 -2.87
CA LYS A 46 6.08 25.15 -2.13
C LYS A 46 6.69 24.55 -0.86
N PRO A 47 7.76 23.75 -0.95
CA PRO A 47 8.37 23.12 0.22
C PRO A 47 8.69 24.16 1.31
N PRO A 48 8.45 23.86 2.60
CA PRO A 48 7.98 22.58 3.17
C PRO A 48 6.44 22.47 3.25
N GLN A 49 5.69 23.39 2.64
CA GLN A 49 4.24 23.41 2.70
C GLN A 49 3.64 22.17 2.00
N PRO A 50 2.45 21.71 2.43
CA PRO A 50 1.71 20.68 1.72
C PRO A 50 1.58 21.01 0.24
N VAL A 51 1.73 20.00 -0.61
CA VAL A 51 1.37 20.14 -2.01
C VAL A 51 -0.13 20.35 -2.08
N ARG A 52 -0.50 21.46 -2.71
CA ARG A 52 -1.89 21.76 -2.98
C ARG A 52 -2.26 21.14 -4.31
N THR A 53 -3.36 20.41 -4.33
CA THR A 53 -3.87 19.78 -5.55
C THR A 53 -5.28 20.30 -5.83
N VAL A 54 -5.58 20.55 -7.09
CA VAL A 54 -6.94 20.80 -7.57
C VAL A 54 -7.20 20.02 -8.85
N ALA A 55 -8.44 19.58 -9.05
CA ALA A 55 -8.87 18.99 -10.32
C ALA A 55 -9.40 20.09 -11.24
N ALA A 56 -8.99 20.09 -12.50
CA ALA A 56 -9.51 20.98 -13.52
C ALA A 56 -11.00 20.68 -13.80
N ASP A 57 -11.80 21.73 -14.01
CA ASP A 57 -13.23 21.61 -14.28
C ASP A 57 -13.54 21.08 -15.71
N SER A 58 -14.82 21.06 -16.10
CA SER A 58 -15.25 20.61 -17.43
C SER A 58 -14.73 21.48 -18.59
N ALA A 59 -14.35 22.72 -18.31
CA ALA A 59 -13.71 23.65 -19.24
C ALA A 59 -12.17 23.64 -19.10
N GLY A 60 -11.61 22.73 -18.30
CA GLY A 60 -10.18 22.63 -18.03
C GLY A 60 -9.63 23.73 -17.13
N ARG A 61 -10.47 24.54 -16.47
CA ARG A 61 -10.02 25.63 -15.60
C ARG A 61 -9.62 25.12 -14.22
N PHE A 62 -8.65 25.77 -13.61
CA PHE A 62 -8.20 25.50 -12.25
C PHE A 62 -7.92 26.80 -11.48
N GLU A 63 -7.98 26.74 -10.16
CA GLU A 63 -7.69 27.87 -9.29
C GLU A 63 -7.14 27.42 -7.93
N PHE A 64 -6.08 28.07 -7.46
CA PHE A 64 -5.55 28.01 -6.10
C PHE A 64 -5.72 29.36 -5.41
N ALA A 65 -6.70 29.46 -4.51
CA ALA A 65 -6.84 30.64 -3.66
C ALA A 65 -5.70 30.71 -2.62
N GLY A 66 -5.11 31.88 -2.39
CA GLY A 66 -4.15 32.06 -1.28
C GLY A 66 -2.85 31.28 -1.41
N ALA A 67 -2.24 31.26 -2.60
CA ALA A 67 -0.95 30.61 -2.83
C ALA A 67 0.25 31.31 -2.10
N GLY A 68 0.02 32.52 -1.59
CA GLY A 68 1.01 33.31 -0.85
C GLY A 68 2.04 33.95 -1.79
N THR A 69 3.18 34.37 -1.25
CA THR A 69 4.25 35.03 -2.02
C THR A 69 5.49 34.15 -2.14
N GLY A 70 6.39 34.47 -3.07
CA GLY A 70 7.68 33.78 -3.26
C GLY A 70 7.65 32.71 -4.36
N PRO A 71 8.78 32.01 -4.59
CA PRO A 71 8.86 31.02 -5.66
C PRO A 71 8.06 29.76 -5.35
N CYS A 72 7.40 29.22 -6.36
CA CYS A 72 6.64 27.99 -6.34
C CYS A 72 6.85 27.22 -7.63
N ALA A 73 6.55 25.92 -7.61
CA ALA A 73 6.47 25.13 -8.82
C ALA A 73 5.04 24.66 -9.07
N ILE A 74 4.63 24.62 -10.33
CA ILE A 74 3.33 24.10 -10.76
C ILE A 74 3.53 23.07 -11.86
N PHE A 75 2.77 21.98 -11.81
CA PHE A 75 2.65 21.04 -12.92
C PHE A 75 1.24 20.43 -12.96
N SER A 76 0.93 19.73 -14.03
CA SER A 76 -0.34 19.01 -14.14
C SER A 76 -0.13 17.61 -14.72
N SER A 77 -1.05 16.70 -14.39
CA SER A 77 -1.10 15.37 -14.97
C SER A 77 -2.53 14.88 -15.16
N ALA A 78 -2.69 13.97 -16.11
CA ALA A 78 -3.92 13.23 -16.35
C ALA A 78 -3.56 11.84 -16.89
N SER A 79 -4.54 10.95 -17.03
CA SER A 79 -4.28 9.60 -17.55
C SER A 79 -3.57 9.63 -18.91
N GLY A 80 -2.35 9.09 -18.97
CA GLY A 80 -1.49 9.06 -20.17
C GLY A 80 -0.92 10.42 -20.62
N LEU A 81 -1.06 11.45 -19.80
CA LEU A 81 -0.70 12.82 -20.14
C LEU A 81 0.07 13.48 -18.99
N THR A 82 1.12 14.23 -19.28
CA THR A 82 1.92 14.92 -18.27
C THR A 82 2.37 16.29 -18.77
N GLY A 83 2.31 17.27 -17.88
CA GLY A 83 2.81 18.62 -18.10
C GLY A 83 4.19 18.77 -17.46
N ASP A 84 5.00 19.65 -18.06
CA ASP A 84 6.31 19.98 -17.51
C ASP A 84 6.17 20.83 -16.23
N LYS A 85 7.10 20.64 -15.27
CA LYS A 85 7.20 21.48 -14.07
C LYS A 85 7.61 22.89 -14.48
N GLN A 86 6.83 23.89 -14.07
CA GLN A 86 7.10 25.30 -14.29
C GLN A 86 7.38 26.01 -12.96
N GLU A 87 8.48 26.76 -12.87
CA GLU A 87 8.74 27.65 -11.74
C GLU A 87 8.02 28.98 -11.95
N ILE A 88 7.21 29.39 -10.97
CA ILE A 88 6.38 30.59 -11.02
C ILE A 88 6.43 31.34 -9.68
N PRO A 89 6.21 32.67 -9.67
CA PRO A 89 5.85 33.38 -8.45
C PRO A 89 4.49 32.89 -7.94
N CYS A 90 4.38 32.57 -6.65
CA CYS A 90 3.14 32.10 -6.05
C CYS A 90 2.05 33.19 -5.95
N ASP A 91 2.45 34.44 -6.04
CA ASP A 91 1.60 35.63 -6.02
C ASP A 91 1.21 36.10 -7.43
N ARG A 92 1.54 35.32 -8.46
CA ARG A 92 1.17 35.61 -9.85
C ARG A 92 -0.34 35.74 -10.01
N SER A 93 -0.78 36.82 -10.65
CA SER A 93 -2.18 37.09 -10.98
C SER A 93 -2.57 36.70 -12.41
N ASP A 94 -1.63 36.65 -13.34
CA ASP A 94 -1.94 36.37 -14.74
C ASP A 94 -2.33 34.89 -14.96
N PRO A 95 -3.35 34.60 -15.79
CA PRO A 95 -3.74 33.23 -16.10
C PRO A 95 -2.58 32.40 -16.66
N ILE A 96 -2.46 31.16 -16.20
CA ILE A 96 -1.46 30.20 -16.67
C ILE A 96 -2.11 29.17 -17.59
N GLU A 97 -1.47 28.88 -18.72
CA GLU A 97 -1.83 27.73 -19.55
C GLU A 97 -0.87 26.57 -19.28
N LEU A 98 -1.40 25.45 -18.80
CA LEU A 98 -0.64 24.21 -18.58
C LEU A 98 -0.92 23.25 -19.73
N VAL A 99 0.12 22.96 -20.51
CA VAL A 99 0.00 22.07 -21.67
C VAL A 99 0.47 20.67 -21.29
N LEU A 100 -0.46 19.72 -21.37
CA LEU A 100 -0.22 18.30 -21.19
C LEU A 100 0.20 17.63 -22.51
N ARG A 101 1.21 16.76 -22.44
CA ARG A 101 1.69 15.97 -23.57
C ARG A 101 1.55 14.47 -23.28
N PRO A 102 1.35 13.63 -24.31
CA PRO A 102 1.42 12.18 -24.16
C PRO A 102 2.70 11.75 -23.46
N SER A 103 2.57 11.06 -22.33
CA SER A 103 3.69 10.58 -21.51
C SER A 103 3.40 9.16 -21.04
N ALA A 104 4.41 8.30 -21.13
CA ALA A 104 4.37 6.93 -20.65
C ALA A 104 4.35 6.84 -19.12
N LEU A 105 4.99 7.82 -18.46
CA LEU A 105 5.00 7.96 -17.01
C LEU A 105 4.23 9.21 -16.63
N ALA A 106 3.22 9.06 -15.78
CA ALA A 106 2.51 10.18 -15.20
C ALA A 106 3.36 10.82 -14.09
N GLU A 107 3.51 12.15 -14.13
CA GLU A 107 4.05 12.89 -13.00
C GLU A 107 2.99 12.96 -11.89
N THR A 108 3.35 12.54 -10.68
CA THR A 108 2.48 12.63 -9.50
C THR A 108 3.31 13.03 -8.29
N VAL A 109 2.66 13.23 -7.15
CA VAL A 109 3.33 13.43 -5.87
C VAL A 109 3.42 12.10 -5.13
N VAL A 110 4.56 11.86 -4.49
CA VAL A 110 4.85 10.71 -3.64
C VAL A 110 5.20 11.21 -2.25
N VAL A 111 4.73 10.50 -1.22
CA VAL A 111 5.03 10.78 0.20
C VAL A 111 5.63 9.57 0.90
N THR A 112 5.54 8.38 0.31
CA THR A 112 5.96 7.15 0.99
C THR A 112 7.46 6.94 0.91
N ALA A 113 8.10 7.46 -0.15
CA ALA A 113 9.53 7.25 -0.37
C ALA A 113 10.40 8.13 0.52
N GLU A 114 9.86 9.28 0.90
CA GLU A 114 10.47 10.35 1.67
C GLU A 114 9.32 10.98 2.48
N ARG A 115 9.44 11.30 3.78
CA ARG A 115 8.31 11.84 4.60
C ARG A 115 7.80 13.23 4.13
N ALA A 116 8.28 13.70 2.99
CA ALA A 116 7.92 14.90 2.28
C ALA A 116 7.10 14.60 1.01
N GLU A 117 6.20 15.51 0.66
CA GLU A 117 5.45 15.44 -0.59
C GLU A 117 6.31 15.95 -1.76
N LEU A 118 6.79 15.04 -2.60
CA LEU A 118 7.73 15.34 -3.68
C LEU A 118 7.23 14.82 -5.04
N PRO A 119 7.59 15.47 -6.16
CA PRO A 119 7.33 14.93 -7.49
C PRO A 119 7.98 13.55 -7.69
N SER A 120 7.28 12.63 -8.35
CA SER A 120 7.77 11.28 -8.60
C SER A 120 9.09 11.25 -9.38
N SER A 121 9.35 12.25 -10.23
CA SER A 121 10.61 12.37 -10.99
C SER A 121 11.84 12.73 -10.13
N THR A 122 11.64 13.25 -8.91
CA THR A 122 12.74 13.67 -8.02
C THR A 122 13.05 12.65 -6.93
N VAL A 123 12.20 11.63 -6.77
CA VAL A 123 12.37 10.61 -5.73
C VAL A 123 13.51 9.66 -6.08
N ALA A 124 14.32 9.34 -5.06
CA ALA A 124 15.48 8.48 -5.20
C ALA A 124 15.19 6.97 -5.02
N SER A 125 14.12 6.62 -4.31
CA SER A 125 13.73 5.22 -4.09
C SER A 125 12.98 4.65 -5.30
N SER A 126 12.95 3.32 -5.42
CA SER A 126 12.18 2.61 -6.44
C SER A 126 10.67 2.62 -6.10
N VAL A 127 9.89 3.50 -6.75
CA VAL A 127 8.45 3.69 -6.46
C VAL A 127 7.57 3.19 -7.61
N SER A 128 6.46 2.56 -7.27
CA SER A 128 5.34 2.29 -8.18
C SER A 128 4.08 2.95 -7.66
N ILE A 129 3.31 3.56 -8.55
CA ILE A 129 2.09 4.30 -8.21
C ILE A 129 0.93 3.71 -8.98
N LEU A 130 -0.18 3.44 -8.28
CA LEU A 130 -1.45 3.04 -8.86
C LEU A 130 -2.50 4.09 -8.50
N THR A 131 -3.11 4.70 -9.50
CA THR A 131 -4.16 5.72 -9.28
C THR A 131 -5.55 5.10 -9.31
N ALA A 132 -6.56 5.83 -8.82
CA ALA A 132 -7.97 5.46 -8.98
C ALA A 132 -8.35 5.19 -10.45
N ASP A 133 -7.76 5.91 -11.41
CA ASP A 133 -7.98 5.67 -12.84
C ASP A 133 -7.35 4.35 -13.31
N ASP A 134 -6.20 3.94 -12.77
CA ASP A 134 -5.58 2.65 -13.08
C ASP A 134 -6.38 1.49 -12.48
N LEU A 135 -6.82 1.61 -11.22
CA LEU A 135 -7.68 0.63 -10.55
C LEU A 135 -9.03 0.48 -11.28
N GLY A 136 -9.61 1.60 -11.71
CA GLY A 136 -10.86 1.64 -12.48
C GLY A 136 -10.70 1.03 -13.88
N ALA A 137 -9.63 1.37 -14.60
CA ALA A 137 -9.34 0.79 -15.92
C ALA A 137 -9.11 -0.72 -15.82
N LEU A 138 -8.45 -1.20 -14.77
CA LEU A 138 -8.30 -2.62 -14.48
C LEU A 138 -9.60 -3.29 -14.06
N GLN A 139 -10.63 -2.54 -13.63
CA GLN A 139 -11.82 -3.06 -12.96
C GLN A 139 -11.41 -3.98 -11.80
N ALA A 140 -10.47 -3.49 -10.98
CA ALA A 140 -9.97 -4.22 -9.82
C ALA A 140 -11.07 -4.29 -8.75
N LEU A 141 -11.37 -5.50 -8.28
CA LEU A 141 -12.28 -5.68 -7.14
C LEU A 141 -11.57 -5.37 -5.83
N GLN A 142 -10.32 -5.85 -5.74
CA GLN A 142 -9.45 -5.76 -4.57
C GLN A 142 -8.08 -5.27 -4.99
N LEU A 143 -7.37 -4.61 -4.08
CA LEU A 143 -6.10 -3.95 -4.41
C LEU A 143 -5.06 -4.92 -5.00
N PHE A 144 -4.97 -6.16 -4.50
CA PHE A 144 -3.95 -7.10 -4.96
C PHE A 144 -4.06 -7.42 -6.46
N GLU A 145 -5.25 -7.34 -7.06
CA GLU A 145 -5.44 -7.58 -8.50
C GLU A 145 -4.58 -6.61 -9.32
N ALA A 146 -4.43 -5.36 -8.85
CA ALA A 146 -3.60 -4.35 -9.51
C ALA A 146 -2.11 -4.49 -9.16
N LEU A 147 -1.78 -4.96 -7.94
CA LEU A 147 -0.39 -5.17 -7.52
C LEU A 147 0.34 -6.23 -8.38
N ARG A 148 -0.40 -7.18 -8.98
CA ARG A 148 0.14 -8.18 -9.92
C ARG A 148 0.85 -7.59 -11.15
N TYR A 149 0.52 -6.35 -11.51
CA TYR A 149 1.08 -5.66 -12.68
C TYR A 149 2.27 -4.77 -12.32
N LEU A 150 2.75 -4.81 -11.07
CA LEU A 150 3.90 -4.05 -10.61
C LEU A 150 5.20 -4.88 -10.73
N PRO A 151 6.32 -4.27 -11.17
CA PRO A 151 7.62 -4.94 -11.17
C PRO A 151 8.06 -5.28 -9.75
N GLY A 152 8.75 -6.41 -9.59
CA GLY A 152 9.28 -6.85 -8.29
C GLY A 152 8.26 -7.40 -7.31
N VAL A 153 6.98 -7.52 -7.70
CA VAL A 153 5.89 -8.00 -6.83
C VAL A 153 5.43 -9.38 -7.29
N GLU A 154 5.49 -10.36 -6.41
CA GLU A 154 4.75 -11.62 -6.55
C GLU A 154 3.55 -11.58 -5.60
N VAL A 155 2.36 -11.84 -6.14
CA VAL A 155 1.15 -12.00 -5.34
C VAL A 155 0.87 -13.49 -5.20
N ASN A 156 0.56 -13.91 -3.98
CA ASN A 156 0.27 -15.29 -3.66
C ASN A 156 -1.06 -15.36 -2.89
N GLN A 157 -2.08 -15.94 -3.52
CA GLN A 157 -3.39 -16.20 -2.92
C GLN A 157 -3.59 -17.71 -2.70
N THR A 158 -4.25 -18.10 -1.61
CA THR A 158 -4.68 -19.49 -1.39
C THR A 158 -5.89 -19.87 -2.26
N GLY A 159 -5.68 -19.81 -3.58
CA GLY A 159 -6.57 -20.26 -4.64
C GLY A 159 -7.68 -19.27 -5.00
N ARG A 160 -8.67 -19.16 -4.12
CA ARG A 160 -9.98 -18.56 -4.42
C ARG A 160 -10.15 -17.16 -3.85
N ARG A 161 -11.24 -16.48 -4.23
CA ARG A 161 -11.63 -15.21 -3.62
C ARG A 161 -11.82 -15.41 -2.11
N GLY A 162 -11.33 -14.45 -1.32
CA GLY A 162 -11.34 -14.56 0.16
C GLY A 162 -10.27 -15.48 0.74
N GLY A 163 -9.52 -16.20 -0.08
CA GLY A 163 -8.31 -16.91 0.34
C GLY A 163 -7.23 -15.91 0.77
N VAL A 164 -6.49 -16.27 1.83
CA VAL A 164 -5.38 -15.46 2.37
C VAL A 164 -4.45 -15.04 1.24
N THR A 165 -4.22 -13.74 1.14
CA THR A 165 -3.44 -13.15 0.04
C THR A 165 -2.29 -12.32 0.59
N GLY A 166 -1.07 -12.71 0.25
CA GLY A 166 0.15 -11.99 0.58
C GLY A 166 0.85 -11.47 -0.68
N ILE A 167 1.74 -10.48 -0.49
CA ILE A 167 2.63 -10.01 -1.54
C ILE A 167 4.08 -10.19 -1.13
N PHE A 168 4.94 -10.58 -2.05
CA PHE A 168 6.36 -10.77 -1.83
C PHE A 168 7.13 -9.83 -2.76
N VAL A 169 7.91 -8.93 -2.16
CA VAL A 169 8.55 -7.82 -2.89
C VAL A 169 10.05 -8.04 -2.93
N ARG A 170 10.66 -8.12 -4.11
CA ARG A 170 12.13 -8.33 -4.27
C ARG A 170 12.68 -9.52 -3.47
N GLY A 171 11.89 -10.60 -3.35
CA GLY A 171 12.29 -11.79 -2.58
C GLY A 171 12.00 -11.73 -1.08
N ALA A 172 11.62 -10.57 -0.54
CA ALA A 172 11.23 -10.40 0.86
C ALA A 172 10.02 -11.26 1.24
N ASP A 173 9.90 -11.65 2.52
CA ASP A 173 8.72 -12.32 3.05
C ASP A 173 7.47 -11.45 3.03
N SER A 174 6.28 -12.04 3.01
CA SER A 174 5.03 -11.27 2.92
C SER A 174 4.78 -10.41 4.17
N ARG A 175 5.42 -10.76 5.29
CA ARG A 175 5.41 -10.01 6.55
C ARG A 175 6.39 -8.83 6.57
N TYR A 176 7.15 -8.63 5.50
CA TYR A 176 8.17 -7.59 5.38
C TYR A 176 7.65 -6.33 4.67
N ASN A 177 6.36 -6.27 4.43
CA ASN A 177 5.72 -5.13 3.76
C ASN A 177 4.97 -4.34 4.82
N LEU A 178 5.43 -3.14 5.13
CA LEU A 178 4.59 -2.23 5.91
C LEU A 178 3.38 -1.84 5.05
N VAL A 179 2.18 -2.01 5.57
CA VAL A 179 0.93 -1.61 4.92
C VAL A 179 0.28 -0.52 5.75
N THR A 180 -0.04 0.58 5.10
CA THR A 180 -0.70 1.72 5.74
C THR A 180 -1.92 2.17 4.95
N ILE A 181 -2.96 2.60 5.66
CA ILE A 181 -4.15 3.23 5.09
C ILE A 181 -4.28 4.61 5.74
N ASP A 182 -4.17 5.67 4.93
CA ASP A 182 -4.08 7.06 5.39
C ASP A 182 -3.04 7.29 6.52
N GLY A 183 -1.95 6.52 6.49
CA GLY A 183 -0.84 6.59 7.44
C GLY A 183 -1.02 5.72 8.68
N VAL A 184 -2.15 5.02 8.82
CA VAL A 184 -2.37 4.05 9.90
C VAL A 184 -1.74 2.72 9.53
N LYS A 185 -0.85 2.18 10.37
CA LYS A 185 -0.28 0.83 10.19
C LYS A 185 -1.35 -0.22 10.43
N VAL A 186 -1.72 -0.95 9.37
CA VAL A 186 -2.77 -1.99 9.39
C VAL A 186 -2.22 -3.41 9.39
N ASN A 187 -0.89 -3.57 9.45
CA ASN A 187 -0.28 -4.87 9.65
C ASN A 187 -0.69 -5.48 10.99
N ASP A 188 -0.84 -6.79 11.00
CA ASP A 188 -1.03 -7.59 12.20
C ASP A 188 0.18 -7.45 13.15
N PHE A 189 0.01 -7.95 14.37
CA PHE A 189 1.09 -8.10 15.32
C PHE A 189 2.20 -8.96 14.71
N GLY A 190 3.33 -8.32 14.34
CA GLY A 190 4.48 -8.99 13.72
C GLY A 190 4.57 -8.88 12.19
N GLY A 191 3.65 -8.16 11.53
CA GLY A 191 3.88 -7.61 10.19
C GLY A 191 3.08 -8.20 9.04
N SER A 192 2.31 -9.28 9.23
CA SER A 192 1.42 -9.79 8.16
C SER A 192 0.32 -8.80 7.79
N TYR A 193 -0.22 -8.93 6.59
CA TYR A 193 -1.44 -8.26 6.17
C TYR A 193 -2.14 -9.10 5.11
N ASN A 194 -3.45 -9.35 5.28
CA ASN A 194 -4.25 -10.09 4.33
C ASN A 194 -4.84 -9.13 3.27
N PHE A 195 -4.31 -9.16 2.06
CA PHE A 195 -4.80 -8.31 0.96
C PHE A 195 -6.13 -8.80 0.35
N ALA A 196 -6.63 -9.97 0.77
CA ALA A 196 -7.79 -10.63 0.18
C ALA A 196 -9.11 -9.88 0.33
N SER A 197 -9.14 -8.80 1.12
CA SER A 197 -10.36 -8.06 1.46
C SER A 197 -10.25 -6.55 1.33
N LEU A 198 -9.10 -6.01 0.93
CA LEU A 198 -8.91 -4.55 0.79
C LEU A 198 -9.59 -4.03 -0.49
N PRO A 199 -10.72 -3.29 -0.38
CA PRO A 199 -11.47 -2.79 -1.54
C PRO A 199 -10.69 -1.74 -2.33
N ALA A 200 -10.90 -1.72 -3.65
CA ALA A 200 -10.27 -0.72 -4.54
C ALA A 200 -11.04 0.62 -4.58
N GLU A 201 -12.34 0.62 -4.24
CA GLU A 201 -13.26 1.75 -4.35
C GLU A 201 -12.90 2.99 -3.52
N PRO A 202 -12.46 2.88 -2.25
CA PRO A 202 -12.09 4.07 -1.47
C PRO A 202 -10.73 4.64 -1.85
N ILE A 203 -9.94 3.94 -2.68
CA ILE A 203 -8.55 4.25 -2.95
C ILE A 203 -8.43 5.35 -4.00
N GLU A 204 -7.73 6.43 -3.64
CA GLU A 204 -7.34 7.49 -4.57
C GLU A 204 -6.00 7.16 -5.25
N THR A 205 -5.04 6.72 -4.44
CA THR A 205 -3.69 6.36 -4.86
C THR A 205 -3.13 5.25 -3.97
N VAL A 206 -2.36 4.34 -4.55
CA VAL A 206 -1.45 3.46 -3.83
C VAL A 206 -0.02 3.75 -4.24
N GLU A 207 0.84 3.94 -3.25
CA GLU A 207 2.28 4.06 -3.42
C GLU A 207 2.95 2.80 -2.87
N LEU A 208 3.69 2.09 -3.73
CA LEU A 208 4.55 0.97 -3.36
C LEU A 208 6.00 1.41 -3.49
N VAL A 209 6.68 1.55 -2.34
CA VAL A 209 8.12 1.84 -2.28
C VAL A 209 8.86 0.56 -1.96
N ARG A 210 9.74 0.14 -2.86
CA ARG A 210 10.47 -1.13 -2.76
C ARG A 210 11.83 -0.91 -2.11
N GLY A 211 12.28 -1.89 -1.32
CA GLY A 211 13.51 -1.79 -0.53
C GLY A 211 13.28 -1.31 0.90
N PRO A 212 14.35 -1.01 1.65
CA PRO A 212 14.30 -0.81 3.09
C PRO A 212 13.70 0.56 3.44
N GLN A 213 12.60 0.57 4.18
CA GLN A 213 11.88 1.79 4.59
C GLN A 213 11.83 1.97 6.13
N SER A 214 12.51 1.12 6.91
CA SER A 214 12.50 1.23 8.37
C SER A 214 13.11 2.52 8.90
N ALA A 215 14.07 3.15 8.21
CA ALA A 215 14.57 4.47 8.61
C ALA A 215 13.46 5.55 8.63
N LEU A 216 12.38 5.36 7.85
CA LEU A 216 11.26 6.29 7.81
C LEU A 216 10.08 5.79 8.65
N TYR A 217 9.75 4.51 8.57
CA TYR A 217 8.52 3.98 9.17
C TYR A 217 8.73 2.97 10.29
N GLY A 218 9.96 2.56 10.57
CA GLY A 218 10.27 1.62 11.63
C GLY A 218 9.99 0.16 11.30
N SER A 219 9.60 -0.59 12.32
CA SER A 219 9.23 -2.01 12.20
C SER A 219 8.30 -2.32 11.02
N TYR A 220 8.44 -3.52 10.49
CA TYR A 220 7.69 -4.11 9.35
C TYR A 220 8.08 -3.58 7.96
N ALA A 221 8.65 -2.39 7.85
CA ALA A 221 8.98 -1.73 6.59
C ALA A 221 10.32 -2.20 5.99
N ILE A 222 10.58 -3.51 6.01
CA ILE A 222 11.93 -4.05 5.76
C ILE A 222 12.14 -4.48 4.30
N GLY A 223 11.09 -4.91 3.61
CA GLY A 223 11.09 -5.26 2.19
C GLY A 223 10.40 -4.22 1.31
N SER A 224 9.32 -3.62 1.82
CA SER A 224 8.62 -2.52 1.15
C SER A 224 7.74 -1.71 2.11
N ALA A 225 7.26 -0.56 1.63
CA ALA A 225 6.15 0.18 2.21
C ALA A 225 5.04 0.34 1.16
N VAL A 226 3.82 -0.05 1.52
CA VAL A 226 2.59 0.11 0.75
C VAL A 226 1.72 1.13 1.47
N GLN A 227 1.55 2.29 0.87
CA GLN A 227 0.69 3.35 1.37
C GLN A 227 -0.56 3.44 0.51
N VAL A 228 -1.71 3.21 1.14
CA VAL A 228 -3.01 3.42 0.55
C VAL A 228 -3.51 4.80 1.01
N VAL A 229 -3.78 5.67 0.05
CA VAL A 229 -4.38 6.98 0.28
C VAL A 229 -5.82 6.92 -0.19
N THR A 230 -6.76 7.20 0.72
CA THR A 230 -8.18 7.20 0.38
C THR A 230 -8.63 8.55 -0.18
N ALA A 231 -9.67 8.52 -1.01
CA ALA A 231 -10.25 9.71 -1.62
C ALA A 231 -10.79 10.71 -0.58
N SER A 232 -10.57 12.01 -0.86
CA SER A 232 -11.02 13.14 -0.02
C SER A 232 -12.09 13.95 -0.73
N GLY A 233 -13.07 14.45 0.03
CA GLY A 233 -14.10 15.37 -0.49
C GLY A 233 -13.56 16.76 -0.79
N LEU A 234 -12.32 17.09 -0.38
CA LEU A 234 -11.66 18.32 -0.82
C LEU A 234 -11.25 18.25 -2.29
N ASP A 235 -10.88 17.05 -2.76
CA ASP A 235 -10.33 16.80 -4.09
C ASP A 235 -11.38 16.23 -5.07
N ARG A 236 -12.37 15.49 -4.55
CA ARG A 236 -13.38 14.77 -5.32
C ARG A 236 -14.77 15.40 -5.17
N ARG A 237 -15.53 15.45 -6.26
CA ARG A 237 -16.90 16.00 -6.34
C ARG A 237 -17.87 15.09 -7.10
N ASP A 238 -17.53 13.82 -7.21
CA ASP A 238 -18.32 12.82 -7.92
C ASP A 238 -19.02 11.89 -6.95
N PHE A 239 -20.14 11.37 -7.41
CA PHE A 239 -20.86 10.30 -6.77
C PHE A 239 -21.08 9.18 -7.77
N PHE A 240 -21.11 7.96 -7.26
CA PHE A 240 -21.28 6.77 -8.07
C PHE A 240 -22.07 5.70 -7.34
N THR A 241 -22.67 4.84 -8.14
CA THR A 241 -23.16 3.53 -7.72
C THR A 241 -22.84 2.51 -8.79
N SER A 242 -22.55 1.28 -8.41
CA SER A 242 -22.42 0.17 -9.35
C SER A 242 -23.10 -1.09 -8.86
N ALA A 243 -23.56 -1.88 -9.81
CA ALA A 243 -24.03 -3.24 -9.59
C ALA A 243 -23.34 -4.15 -10.60
N GLU A 244 -22.77 -5.25 -10.11
CA GLU A 244 -22.06 -6.25 -10.91
C GLU A 244 -22.61 -7.64 -10.58
N GLY A 245 -22.67 -8.50 -11.59
CA GLY A 245 -23.03 -9.92 -11.49
C GLY A 245 -22.10 -10.77 -12.34
N GLY A 246 -21.87 -12.01 -11.95
CA GLY A 246 -20.94 -12.91 -12.64
C GLY A 246 -21.24 -14.37 -12.41
N ASP A 247 -20.33 -15.23 -12.85
CA ASP A 247 -20.35 -16.64 -12.50
C ASP A 247 -20.04 -16.88 -11.01
N PHE A 248 -20.21 -18.13 -10.56
CA PHE A 248 -20.08 -18.52 -9.16
C PHE A 248 -20.99 -17.72 -8.22
N GLY A 249 -22.20 -17.39 -8.68
CA GLY A 249 -23.14 -16.56 -7.91
C GLY A 249 -22.60 -15.17 -7.55
N THR A 250 -21.56 -14.69 -8.26
CA THR A 250 -20.88 -13.44 -7.91
C THR A 250 -21.83 -12.27 -8.05
N ARG A 251 -21.93 -11.45 -7.00
CA ARG A 251 -22.67 -10.19 -6.97
C ARG A 251 -21.87 -9.13 -6.23
N ARG A 252 -21.90 -7.90 -6.74
CA ARG A 252 -21.27 -6.76 -6.07
C ARG A 252 -22.13 -5.52 -6.20
N PHE A 253 -22.24 -4.79 -5.11
CA PHE A 253 -22.87 -3.49 -5.05
C PHE A 253 -21.90 -2.49 -4.45
N THR A 254 -21.74 -1.34 -5.08
CA THR A 254 -20.92 -0.24 -4.55
C THR A 254 -21.70 1.05 -4.63
N ALA A 255 -21.53 1.91 -3.64
CA ALA A 255 -22.04 3.28 -3.66
C ALA A 255 -21.03 4.18 -2.97
N GLY A 256 -20.81 5.38 -3.50
CA GLY A 256 -19.89 6.30 -2.88
C GLY A 256 -19.90 7.67 -3.52
N GLY A 257 -19.14 8.57 -2.92
CA GLY A 257 -18.96 9.91 -3.43
C GLY A 257 -18.61 10.90 -2.34
N GLY A 258 -18.39 12.14 -2.76
CA GLY A 258 -18.06 13.20 -1.85
C GLY A 258 -18.02 14.57 -2.50
N GLY A 259 -17.72 15.57 -1.68
CA GLY A 259 -17.63 16.95 -2.10
C GLY A 259 -17.21 17.86 -0.96
N ARG A 260 -17.06 19.15 -1.31
CA ARG A 260 -16.64 20.22 -0.39
C ARG A 260 -17.78 21.20 -0.16
N ILE A 261 -18.10 21.47 1.11
CA ILE A 261 -19.05 22.49 1.56
C ILE A 261 -18.27 23.48 2.45
N GLY A 262 -17.98 24.67 1.91
CA GLY A 262 -17.12 25.64 2.60
C GLY A 262 -15.72 25.07 2.88
N ASN A 263 -15.37 24.98 4.17
CA ASN A 263 -14.09 24.44 4.64
C ASN A 263 -14.14 22.93 4.94
N LEU A 264 -15.31 22.29 4.80
CA LEU A 264 -15.53 20.88 5.10
C LEU A 264 -15.52 20.05 3.81
N GLY A 265 -14.63 19.08 3.70
CA GLY A 265 -14.65 18.03 2.68
C GLY A 265 -15.13 16.72 3.28
N VAL A 266 -16.10 16.06 2.63
CA VAL A 266 -16.60 14.75 3.05
C VAL A 266 -16.59 13.79 1.87
N TYR A 267 -16.08 12.58 2.08
CA TYR A 267 -16.13 11.51 1.10
C TYR A 267 -16.44 10.18 1.79
N GLY A 268 -17.28 9.35 1.18
CA GLY A 268 -17.60 8.04 1.74
C GLY A 268 -17.90 7.00 0.67
N THR A 269 -17.72 5.74 1.04
CA THR A 269 -18.02 4.58 0.18
C THR A 269 -18.61 3.44 1.01
N LEU A 270 -19.55 2.72 0.41
CA LEU A 270 -20.10 1.47 0.89
C LEU A 270 -19.95 0.42 -0.21
N SER A 271 -19.51 -0.79 0.12
CA SER A 271 -19.55 -1.90 -0.82
C SER A 271 -19.91 -3.22 -0.17
N ARG A 272 -20.60 -4.06 -0.94
CA ARG A 272 -20.87 -5.45 -0.60
C ARG A 272 -20.53 -6.34 -1.79
N PHE A 273 -19.79 -7.40 -1.53
CA PHE A 273 -19.45 -8.44 -2.47
C PHE A 273 -19.88 -9.79 -1.91
N ASP A 274 -20.50 -10.65 -2.72
CA ASP A 274 -20.75 -12.04 -2.39
C ASP A 274 -20.39 -12.94 -3.59
N THR A 275 -19.94 -14.16 -3.33
CA THR A 275 -19.76 -15.23 -4.33
C THR A 275 -19.96 -16.58 -3.65
N ASP A 276 -20.50 -17.55 -4.38
CA ASP A 276 -20.67 -18.95 -3.94
C ASP A 276 -19.36 -19.75 -4.07
N GLY A 277 -18.38 -19.26 -4.84
CA GLY A 277 -17.11 -19.94 -5.11
C GLY A 277 -17.25 -21.11 -6.11
N MET A 278 -16.16 -21.85 -6.33
CA MET A 278 -16.11 -22.93 -7.31
C MET A 278 -16.55 -24.29 -6.74
N VAL A 279 -16.29 -24.53 -5.44
CA VAL A 279 -16.58 -25.79 -4.75
C VAL A 279 -17.40 -25.57 -3.48
N ALA A 280 -17.87 -26.64 -2.85
CA ALA A 280 -18.57 -26.52 -1.57
C ALA A 280 -17.66 -25.87 -0.50
N ASN A 281 -18.21 -24.97 0.32
CA ASN A 281 -17.49 -24.19 1.33
C ASN A 281 -16.41 -23.25 0.75
N ASP A 282 -16.53 -22.84 -0.52
CA ASP A 282 -15.66 -21.85 -1.19
C ASP A 282 -16.23 -20.42 -1.08
N ASP A 283 -17.49 -20.27 -0.68
CA ASP A 283 -18.23 -19.00 -0.64
C ASP A 283 -17.50 -17.89 0.15
N SER A 284 -17.70 -16.64 -0.29
CA SER A 284 -17.10 -15.46 0.36
C SER A 284 -18.04 -14.25 0.33
N ARG A 285 -18.03 -13.47 1.41
CA ARG A 285 -18.75 -12.21 1.56
C ARG A 285 -17.82 -11.13 2.12
N PHE A 286 -17.76 -9.98 1.46
CA PHE A 286 -17.02 -8.81 1.95
C PHE A 286 -17.95 -7.60 2.04
N GLU A 287 -17.93 -6.92 3.17
CA GLU A 287 -18.69 -5.70 3.42
C GLU A 287 -17.75 -4.61 3.89
N ASN A 288 -17.80 -3.46 3.23
CA ASN A 288 -16.89 -2.34 3.49
C ASN A 288 -17.68 -1.05 3.68
N ALA A 289 -17.26 -0.25 4.66
CA ALA A 289 -17.67 1.14 4.78
C ALA A 289 -16.46 2.02 5.06
N HIS A 290 -16.39 3.15 4.36
CA HIS A 290 -15.34 4.14 4.54
C HIS A 290 -15.95 5.54 4.58
N LEU A 291 -15.43 6.39 5.44
CA LEU A 291 -15.77 7.80 5.57
C LEU A 291 -14.50 8.60 5.84
N LYS A 292 -14.30 9.70 5.12
CA LYS A 292 -13.24 10.66 5.35
C LYS A 292 -13.81 12.06 5.43
N VAL A 293 -13.41 12.77 6.47
CA VAL A 293 -13.81 14.15 6.76
C VAL A 293 -12.55 14.98 6.93
N ASP A 294 -12.40 15.99 6.08
CA ASP A 294 -11.33 16.97 6.15
C ASP A 294 -11.93 18.34 6.49
N TYR A 295 -11.35 19.06 7.45
CA TYR A 295 -11.78 20.40 7.82
C TYR A 295 -10.60 21.38 7.82
N THR A 296 -10.70 22.43 7.01
CA THR A 296 -9.64 23.44 6.89
C THR A 296 -9.90 24.61 7.86
N LEU A 297 -9.12 24.68 8.92
CA LEU A 297 -9.02 25.80 9.87
C LEU A 297 -8.13 26.91 9.26
N TRP A 298 -8.64 28.15 9.23
CA TRP A 298 -7.90 29.37 8.83
C TRP A 298 -6.84 29.16 7.71
N ALA A 299 -7.27 28.61 6.56
CA ALA A 299 -6.51 28.33 5.32
C ALA A 299 -5.23 27.46 5.40
N ARG A 300 -4.52 27.42 6.54
CA ARG A 300 -3.19 26.81 6.72
C ARG A 300 -3.15 25.65 7.70
N HIS A 301 -4.30 25.32 8.28
CA HIS A 301 -4.43 24.25 9.26
C HIS A 301 -5.53 23.30 8.80
N ARG A 302 -5.28 22.00 8.78
CA ARG A 302 -6.25 20.99 8.37
C ARG A 302 -6.38 19.95 9.46
N LEU A 303 -7.62 19.71 9.87
CA LEU A 303 -8.00 18.55 10.65
C LEU A 303 -8.53 17.48 9.72
N ARG A 304 -8.21 16.23 10.00
CA ARG A 304 -8.68 15.06 9.27
C ARG A 304 -9.17 14.02 10.25
N TYR A 305 -10.31 13.43 9.93
CA TYR A 305 -10.79 12.19 10.51
C TYR A 305 -11.09 11.22 9.37
N ALA A 306 -10.59 9.98 9.45
CA ALA A 306 -11.04 8.92 8.56
C ALA A 306 -11.42 7.68 9.37
N PHE A 307 -12.42 6.98 8.86
CA PHE A 307 -12.92 5.73 9.40
C PHE A 307 -13.06 4.72 8.27
N LEU A 308 -12.55 3.52 8.49
CA LEU A 308 -12.77 2.38 7.61
C LEU A 308 -13.16 1.19 8.47
N VAL A 309 -14.23 0.50 8.09
CA VAL A 309 -14.62 -0.78 8.66
C VAL A 309 -14.83 -1.80 7.56
N ASN A 310 -14.40 -3.00 7.85
CA ASN A 310 -14.51 -4.12 6.96
C ASN A 310 -14.97 -5.35 7.75
N SER A 311 -15.84 -6.14 7.13
CA SER A 311 -16.32 -7.43 7.64
C SER A 311 -16.27 -8.45 6.51
N ASN A 312 -15.47 -9.49 6.69
CA ASN A 312 -15.28 -10.56 5.72
C ASN A 312 -15.69 -11.89 6.33
N GLU A 313 -16.37 -12.70 5.55
CA GLU A 313 -16.59 -14.10 5.83
C GLU A 313 -16.19 -14.91 4.61
N SER A 314 -15.46 -15.99 4.82
CA SER A 314 -15.13 -16.95 3.77
C SER A 314 -15.25 -18.37 4.30
N GLY A 315 -15.82 -19.27 3.51
CA GLY A 315 -15.63 -20.71 3.72
C GLY A 315 -14.15 -21.07 3.61
N ASN A 316 -13.72 -22.27 3.99
CA ASN A 316 -12.36 -22.77 3.80
C ASN A 316 -12.40 -24.24 3.38
N PRO A 317 -12.46 -24.53 2.06
CA PRO A 317 -12.57 -25.89 1.53
C PRO A 317 -11.30 -26.71 1.70
N GLY A 318 -10.27 -26.16 2.33
CA GLY A 318 -8.94 -26.75 2.43
C GLY A 318 -8.23 -26.82 1.08
N PRO A 319 -7.07 -27.48 1.03
CA PRO A 319 -6.39 -27.82 -0.20
C PRO A 319 -7.10 -28.99 -0.88
N PHE A 320 -7.52 -28.80 -2.12
CA PHE A 320 -8.16 -29.83 -2.96
C PHE A 320 -7.52 -29.93 -4.35
N GLY A 321 -6.35 -29.30 -4.51
CA GLY A 321 -5.52 -29.38 -5.70
C GLY A 321 -4.43 -30.43 -5.55
N SER A 322 -3.20 -30.04 -5.87
CA SER A 322 -2.00 -30.85 -5.74
C SER A 322 -1.79 -31.32 -4.31
N ASP A 323 -1.86 -32.64 -4.10
CA ASP A 323 -1.64 -33.31 -2.83
C ASP A 323 -0.61 -34.44 -2.98
N PRO A 324 0.69 -34.09 -3.09
CA PRO A 324 1.74 -35.09 -3.34
C PRO A 324 1.94 -36.07 -2.18
N ALA A 325 1.48 -35.72 -0.98
CA ALA A 325 1.57 -36.57 0.21
C ALA A 325 0.29 -37.38 0.47
N VAL A 326 -0.75 -37.20 -0.35
CA VAL A 326 -2.04 -37.89 -0.25
C VAL A 326 -2.62 -37.78 1.16
N LEU A 327 -2.59 -36.57 1.72
CA LEU A 327 -3.05 -36.28 3.07
C LEU A 327 -4.48 -35.77 3.15
N PHE A 328 -4.99 -35.18 2.06
CA PHE A 328 -6.26 -34.51 2.04
C PHE A 328 -7.28 -35.38 1.32
N PRO A 329 -8.22 -36.00 2.06
CA PRO A 329 -9.16 -36.96 1.49
C PRO A 329 -10.25 -36.29 0.64
N GLY A 330 -10.30 -34.95 0.59
CA GLY A 330 -11.30 -34.18 -0.13
C GLY A 330 -11.49 -32.78 0.46
N LEU A 331 -12.63 -32.16 0.14
CA LEU A 331 -12.99 -30.81 0.59
C LEU A 331 -13.27 -30.76 2.10
N ASP A 332 -12.77 -29.73 2.76
CA ASP A 332 -13.19 -29.35 4.11
C ASP A 332 -14.52 -28.57 4.04
N LEU A 333 -15.60 -29.21 4.50
CA LEU A 333 -16.94 -28.62 4.44
C LEU A 333 -17.30 -27.79 5.70
N ALA A 334 -16.43 -27.75 6.70
CA ALA A 334 -16.72 -27.21 8.02
C ALA A 334 -15.91 -25.95 8.35
N SER A 335 -14.68 -25.84 7.87
CA SER A 335 -13.80 -24.75 8.26
C SER A 335 -14.21 -23.43 7.62
N ARG A 336 -14.23 -22.34 8.39
CA ARG A 336 -14.64 -21.01 7.93
C ARG A 336 -13.88 -19.91 8.67
N THR A 337 -13.65 -18.78 8.01
CA THR A 337 -13.02 -17.59 8.58
C THR A 337 -14.03 -16.45 8.61
N ALA A 338 -14.08 -15.71 9.72
CA ALA A 338 -14.73 -14.42 9.82
C ALA A 338 -13.72 -13.39 10.34
N GLU A 339 -13.42 -12.36 9.55
CA GLU A 339 -12.45 -11.32 9.87
C GLU A 339 -13.15 -9.97 9.89
N ARG A 340 -12.93 -9.18 10.94
CA ARG A 340 -13.52 -7.85 11.09
C ARG A 340 -12.46 -6.91 11.60
N TYR A 341 -12.17 -5.86 10.84
CA TYR A 341 -11.28 -4.81 11.29
C TYR A 341 -11.90 -3.43 11.14
N ASN A 342 -11.46 -2.52 12.00
CA ASN A 342 -11.78 -1.11 11.91
C ASN A 342 -10.54 -0.25 12.11
N ILE A 343 -10.57 0.91 11.47
CA ILE A 343 -9.52 1.91 11.49
C ILE A 343 -10.17 3.23 11.83
N HIS A 344 -9.63 3.92 12.83
CA HIS A 344 -9.90 5.32 13.10
C HIS A 344 -8.59 6.08 12.97
N SER A 345 -8.55 7.08 12.10
CA SER A 345 -7.40 7.96 11.93
C SER A 345 -7.78 9.40 12.24
N PHE A 346 -6.90 10.07 12.95
CA PHE A 346 -7.00 11.49 13.32
C PHE A 346 -5.73 12.16 12.86
N GLY A 347 -5.87 13.26 12.13
CA GLY A 347 -4.75 14.01 11.59
C GLY A 347 -4.90 15.50 11.84
N TYR A 348 -3.80 16.14 12.16
CA TYR A 348 -3.65 17.59 12.11
C TYR A 348 -2.43 17.92 11.25
N ASP A 349 -2.61 18.85 10.32
CA ASP A 349 -1.56 19.38 9.45
C ASP A 349 -1.58 20.90 9.57
N GLY A 350 -0.49 21.50 10.04
CA GLY A 350 -0.42 22.93 10.29
C GLY A 350 0.84 23.54 9.71
N GLU A 351 0.68 24.59 8.91
CA GLU A 351 1.78 25.47 8.50
C GLU A 351 2.02 26.53 9.58
N LEU A 352 2.97 26.28 10.48
CA LEU A 352 3.32 27.21 11.57
C LEU A 352 4.09 28.44 11.09
N GLY A 353 4.52 28.44 9.84
CA GLY A 353 5.21 29.54 9.17
C GLY A 353 5.54 29.19 7.72
N PRO A 354 6.20 30.09 6.97
CA PRO A 354 6.55 29.84 5.57
C PRO A 354 7.56 28.70 5.36
N ARG A 355 8.26 28.28 6.43
CA ARG A 355 9.32 27.26 6.40
C ARG A 355 9.13 26.16 7.44
N VAL A 356 7.99 26.10 8.11
CA VAL A 356 7.74 25.12 9.18
C VAL A 356 6.36 24.53 9.02
N ARG A 357 6.31 23.20 8.91
CA ARG A 357 5.09 22.41 8.90
C ARG A 357 5.11 21.42 10.05
N GLN A 358 3.99 21.28 10.73
CA GLN A 358 3.78 20.30 11.77
C GLN A 358 2.66 19.36 11.36
N ARG A 359 2.93 18.05 11.45
CA ARG A 359 1.90 17.01 11.36
C ARG A 359 1.78 16.31 12.70
N LEU A 360 0.56 16.09 13.15
CA LEU A 360 0.23 15.23 14.27
C LEU A 360 -0.74 14.19 13.77
N SER A 361 -0.54 12.93 14.14
CA SER A 361 -1.48 11.87 13.82
C SER A 361 -1.71 10.95 15.01
N GLY A 362 -2.97 10.55 15.17
CA GLY A 362 -3.39 9.52 16.11
C GLY A 362 -4.17 8.46 15.35
N ALA A 363 -4.02 7.20 15.75
CA ALA A 363 -4.76 6.12 15.12
C ALA A 363 -5.14 5.02 16.10
N ILE A 364 -6.28 4.39 15.82
CA ILE A 364 -6.75 3.17 16.47
C ILE A 364 -7.07 2.18 15.37
N TYR A 365 -6.37 1.05 15.38
CA TYR A 365 -6.67 -0.11 14.54
C TYR A 365 -7.08 -1.25 15.46
N SER A 366 -8.18 -1.93 15.14
CA SER A 366 -8.56 -3.18 15.79
C SER A 366 -8.93 -4.20 14.74
N ASP A 367 -8.52 -5.44 14.97
CA ASP A 367 -8.84 -6.56 14.11
C ASP A 367 -9.21 -7.79 14.95
N ARG A 368 -10.18 -8.55 14.43
CA ARG A 368 -10.66 -9.79 15.00
C ARG A 368 -10.86 -10.79 13.89
N LEU A 369 -10.10 -11.88 13.98
CA LEU A 369 -10.24 -13.06 13.15
C LEU A 369 -10.78 -14.20 14.01
N ASP A 370 -11.96 -14.70 13.66
CA ASP A 370 -12.53 -15.93 14.20
C ASP A 370 -12.40 -17.03 13.13
N PHE A 371 -11.88 -18.19 13.50
CA PHE A 371 -11.75 -19.35 12.61
C PHE A 371 -12.46 -20.55 13.22
N GLN A 372 -13.45 -21.06 12.51
CA GLN A 372 -14.17 -22.28 12.87
C GLN A 372 -13.53 -23.45 12.11
N SER A 373 -13.39 -24.61 12.75
CA SER A 373 -12.88 -25.84 12.14
C SER A 373 -13.53 -27.07 12.76
N GLY A 374 -13.26 -28.26 12.18
CA GLY A 374 -13.64 -29.54 12.79
C GLY A 374 -13.01 -29.80 14.16
N PHE A 375 -11.93 -29.10 14.52
CA PHE A 375 -11.28 -29.19 15.84
C PHE A 375 -11.82 -28.20 16.88
N GLY A 376 -12.81 -27.38 16.49
CA GLY A 376 -13.40 -26.34 17.32
C GLY A 376 -13.05 -24.92 16.85
N PRO A 377 -13.64 -23.90 17.50
CA PRO A 377 -13.40 -22.50 17.18
C PRO A 377 -12.07 -22.02 17.75
N SER A 378 -11.41 -21.15 17.00
CA SER A 378 -10.20 -20.41 17.39
C SER A 378 -10.40 -18.93 17.08
N PHE A 379 -9.63 -18.07 17.73
CA PHE A 379 -9.65 -16.65 17.42
C PHE A 379 -8.29 -16.00 17.59
N THR A 380 -8.11 -14.90 16.89
CA THR A 380 -7.06 -13.92 17.11
C THR A 380 -7.71 -12.54 17.19
N ARG A 381 -7.36 -11.77 18.21
CA ARG A 381 -7.77 -10.39 18.40
C ARG A 381 -6.54 -9.54 18.59
N GLN A 382 -6.52 -8.41 17.92
CA GLN A 382 -5.41 -7.49 18.02
C GLN A 382 -5.89 -6.05 17.94
N SER A 383 -5.13 -5.17 18.57
CA SER A 383 -5.34 -3.73 18.44
C SER A 383 -4.01 -3.00 18.46
N ARG A 384 -3.95 -1.87 17.76
CA ARG A 384 -2.83 -0.95 17.75
C ARG A 384 -3.34 0.44 17.98
N GLN A 385 -2.81 1.10 19.01
CA GLN A 385 -2.94 2.54 19.21
C GLN A 385 -1.63 3.17 18.76
N ALA A 386 -1.71 4.21 17.94
CA ALA A 386 -0.53 4.90 17.43
C ALA A 386 -0.65 6.41 17.62
N PHE A 387 0.47 7.04 17.94
CA PHE A 387 0.61 8.49 17.95
C PHE A 387 1.93 8.86 17.28
N SER A 388 1.92 9.90 16.46
CA SER A 388 3.14 10.48 15.93
C SER A 388 3.08 11.99 15.81
N SER A 389 4.23 12.60 16.01
CA SER A 389 4.48 14.02 15.80
C SER A 389 5.65 14.17 14.85
N GLU A 390 5.45 14.92 13.77
CA GLU A 390 6.42 15.12 12.71
C GLU A 390 6.52 16.61 12.37
N THR A 391 7.73 17.13 12.36
CA THR A 391 8.03 18.51 12.01
C THR A 391 8.90 18.53 10.77
N SER A 392 8.50 19.30 9.76
CA SER A 392 9.31 19.56 8.57
C SER A 392 9.72 21.02 8.52
N VAL A 393 11.02 21.26 8.32
CA VAL A 393 11.63 22.59 8.25
C VAL A 393 12.45 22.70 6.98
N ALA A 394 12.35 23.83 6.27
CA ALA A 394 13.22 24.15 5.14
C ALA A 394 14.29 25.16 5.57
N PRO A 395 15.41 24.74 6.17
CA PRO A 395 16.43 25.66 6.69
C PRO A 395 17.13 26.44 5.57
N ALA A 396 17.31 25.80 4.41
CA ALA A 396 17.88 26.37 3.20
C ALA A 396 16.95 26.10 2.00
N ARG A 397 17.24 26.71 0.84
CA ARG A 397 16.47 26.45 -0.40
C ARG A 397 16.65 25.03 -0.94
N HIS A 398 17.75 24.38 -0.54
CA HIS A 398 18.15 23.06 -1.01
C HIS A 398 17.82 21.96 -0.02
N ASP A 399 17.44 22.30 1.21
CA ASP A 399 17.28 21.33 2.30
C ASP A 399 15.85 21.33 2.82
N LEU A 400 15.29 20.14 2.99
CA LEU A 400 14.05 19.87 3.69
C LEU A 400 14.33 18.83 4.77
N LEU A 401 14.41 19.31 6.00
CA LEU A 401 14.65 18.51 7.20
C LEU A 401 13.32 18.09 7.81
N THR A 402 13.09 16.79 7.95
CA THR A 402 11.92 16.23 8.62
C THR A 402 12.34 15.39 9.81
N PHE A 403 11.78 15.64 10.98
CA PHE A 403 12.09 14.88 12.19
C PHE A 403 10.84 14.64 13.02
N GLY A 404 10.86 13.60 13.84
CA GLY A 404 9.68 13.29 14.62
C GLY A 404 9.84 12.14 15.60
N VAL A 405 8.74 11.90 16.30
CA VAL A 405 8.57 10.81 17.24
C VAL A 405 7.32 10.01 16.92
N GLU A 406 7.37 8.71 17.16
CA GLU A 406 6.27 7.80 16.95
C GLU A 406 6.17 6.83 18.13
N TRP A 407 4.96 6.55 18.57
CA TRP A 407 4.66 5.49 19.53
C TRP A 407 3.58 4.57 18.96
N ASN A 408 3.76 3.26 19.12
CA ASN A 408 2.75 2.25 18.86
C ASN A 408 2.61 1.35 20.08
N GLY A 409 1.40 1.29 20.64
CA GLY A 409 1.00 0.30 21.65
C GLY A 409 0.17 -0.80 21.00
N GLU A 410 0.68 -2.02 21.00
CA GLU A 410 0.05 -3.18 20.38
C GLU A 410 -0.43 -4.17 21.44
N GLN A 411 -1.63 -4.69 21.25
CA GLN A 411 -2.19 -5.79 22.02
C GLN A 411 -2.53 -6.94 21.09
N PHE A 412 -2.23 -8.17 21.51
CA PHE A 412 -2.56 -9.37 20.76
C PHE A 412 -3.06 -10.45 21.71
N ARG A 413 -4.15 -11.13 21.35
CA ARG A 413 -4.71 -12.24 22.12
C ARG A 413 -5.21 -13.30 21.16
N SER A 414 -4.75 -14.53 21.34
CA SER A 414 -5.14 -15.64 20.47
C SER A 414 -5.40 -16.90 21.30
N THR A 415 -6.25 -17.79 20.80
CA THR A 415 -6.44 -19.13 21.39
C THR A 415 -5.15 -19.97 21.37
N PHE A 416 -4.18 -19.63 20.53
CA PHE A 416 -2.90 -20.33 20.45
C PHE A 416 -1.85 -19.82 21.46
N VAL A 417 -2.04 -18.64 22.06
CA VAL A 417 -1.15 -18.11 23.10
C VAL A 417 -1.87 -18.20 24.43
N THR A 418 -1.51 -19.19 25.26
CA THR A 418 -2.17 -19.41 26.55
C THR A 418 -1.24 -19.23 27.74
N ASP A 419 -1.85 -19.00 28.90
CA ASP A 419 -1.22 -19.08 30.22
C ASP A 419 -1.12 -20.56 30.70
N PRO A 420 -0.58 -20.81 31.92
CA PRO A 420 -0.50 -22.16 32.49
C PRO A 420 -1.85 -22.84 32.77
N ASN A 421 -2.96 -22.08 32.73
CA ASN A 421 -4.32 -22.58 32.95
C ASN A 421 -5.08 -22.77 31.63
N SER A 422 -4.39 -22.72 30.48
CA SER A 422 -4.98 -22.79 29.13
C SER A 422 -5.90 -21.62 28.77
N ASN A 423 -5.84 -20.50 29.50
CA ASN A 423 -6.59 -19.30 29.14
C ASN A 423 -5.81 -18.48 28.10
N PRO A 424 -6.46 -17.95 27.05
CA PRO A 424 -5.81 -17.06 26.09
C PRO A 424 -5.17 -15.85 26.77
N PHE A 425 -3.84 -15.75 26.69
CA PHE A 425 -3.00 -14.75 27.34
C PHE A 425 -2.78 -13.54 26.43
N PRO A 426 -2.98 -12.30 26.93
CA PRO A 426 -2.77 -11.10 26.13
C PRO A 426 -1.30 -10.69 26.08
N LEU A 427 -0.73 -10.63 24.88
CA LEU A 427 0.58 -10.04 24.60
C LEU A 427 0.47 -8.53 24.48
N HIS A 428 1.45 -7.83 25.03
CA HIS A 428 1.57 -6.38 24.95
C HIS A 428 2.96 -6.00 24.42
N ARG A 429 2.99 -5.15 23.40
CA ARG A 429 4.23 -4.60 22.83
C ARG A 429 4.14 -3.09 22.68
N ASN A 430 5.16 -2.39 23.14
CA ASN A 430 5.33 -0.96 22.91
C ASN A 430 6.52 -0.72 21.98
N ILE A 431 6.33 0.16 21.01
CA ILE A 431 7.37 0.55 20.04
C ILE A 431 7.48 2.07 20.07
N TYR A 432 8.65 2.58 20.41
CA TYR A 432 8.99 4.00 20.35
C TYR A 432 9.99 4.23 19.22
N GLY A 433 9.75 5.22 18.39
CA GLY A 433 10.62 5.60 17.29
C GLY A 433 10.96 7.08 17.33
N TRP A 434 12.23 7.41 17.12
CA TRP A 434 12.70 8.76 16.85
C TRP A 434 13.37 8.76 15.49
N PHE A 435 13.01 9.70 14.63
CA PHE A 435 13.55 9.73 13.27
C PHE A 435 13.96 11.14 12.84
N LEU A 436 14.90 11.17 11.91
CA LEU A 436 15.42 12.36 11.24
C LEU A 436 15.68 12.00 9.78
N GLU A 437 15.24 12.88 8.89
CA GLU A 437 15.38 12.77 7.46
C GLU A 437 15.78 14.13 6.89
N ASN A 438 16.71 14.17 5.93
CA ASN A 438 17.01 15.36 5.16
C ASN A 438 16.91 15.04 3.67
N HIS A 439 16.00 15.74 2.99
CA HIS A 439 15.96 15.78 1.53
C HIS A 439 16.77 17.00 1.05
N PHE A 440 17.81 16.72 0.26
CA PHE A 440 18.71 17.70 -0.31
C PHE A 440 18.57 17.72 -1.84
N GLU A 441 18.35 18.90 -2.41
CA GLU A 441 18.28 19.14 -3.86
C GLU A 441 19.39 20.09 -4.31
N ALA A 442 20.21 19.67 -5.28
CA ALA A 442 21.21 20.53 -5.91
C ALA A 442 21.00 20.64 -7.43
N GLY A 443 20.92 21.90 -7.90
CA GLY A 443 20.90 22.25 -9.33
C GLY A 443 19.71 21.69 -10.11
N GLY A 444 18.60 21.31 -9.45
CA GLY A 444 17.43 20.69 -10.09
C GLY A 444 17.71 19.34 -10.76
N ARG A 445 18.85 18.71 -10.44
CA ARG A 445 19.32 17.48 -11.09
C ARG A 445 19.78 16.43 -10.10
N PHE A 446 20.32 16.82 -8.95
CA PHE A 446 20.78 15.90 -7.94
C PHE A 446 19.87 15.97 -6.71
N PHE A 447 19.36 14.82 -6.31
CA PHE A 447 18.49 14.65 -5.16
C PHE A 447 19.11 13.62 -4.24
N LEU A 448 19.27 13.96 -2.96
CA LEU A 448 19.85 13.09 -1.95
C LEU A 448 18.93 13.08 -0.75
N ASN A 449 18.56 11.89 -0.30
CA ASN A 449 17.80 11.70 0.91
C ASN A 449 18.61 10.88 1.91
N THR A 450 18.76 11.41 3.12
CA THR A 450 19.48 10.78 4.23
C THR A 450 18.53 10.60 5.41
N GLY A 451 18.33 9.38 5.87
CA GLY A 451 17.42 9.05 6.97
C GLY A 451 18.10 8.26 8.08
N LEU A 452 17.72 8.55 9.32
CA LEU A 452 18.12 7.82 10.52
C LEU A 452 16.89 7.62 11.42
N ARG A 453 16.72 6.41 11.94
CA ARG A 453 15.73 6.13 12.98
C ARG A 453 16.32 5.31 14.11
N LEU A 454 16.10 5.74 15.34
CA LEU A 454 16.28 4.92 16.53
C LEU A 454 14.94 4.31 16.92
N GLU A 455 14.89 2.99 17.04
CA GLU A 455 13.69 2.27 17.48
C GLU A 455 13.95 1.55 18.80
N HIS A 456 13.02 1.68 19.74
CA HIS A 456 13.02 1.02 21.04
C HIS A 456 11.73 0.21 21.21
N LEU A 457 11.85 -1.11 21.15
CA LEU A 457 10.75 -2.05 21.28
C LEU A 457 10.82 -2.73 22.64
N ARG A 458 9.67 -2.83 23.32
CA ARG A 458 9.51 -3.59 24.56
C ARG A 458 8.35 -4.57 24.40
N LEU A 459 8.62 -5.84 24.58
CA LEU A 459 7.64 -6.93 24.68
C LEU A 459 7.60 -7.41 26.13
N ASP A 460 6.40 -7.51 26.70
CA ASP A 460 6.23 -8.00 28.06
C ASP A 460 6.50 -9.50 28.17
N ALA A 461 6.80 -9.97 29.39
CA ALA A 461 7.06 -11.38 29.65
C ALA A 461 5.82 -12.22 29.37
N ILE A 462 6.04 -13.43 28.85
CA ILE A 462 4.98 -14.38 28.51
C ILE A 462 5.15 -15.60 29.43
N PRO A 463 4.16 -15.96 30.27
CA PRO A 463 4.26 -17.12 31.15
C PRO A 463 4.36 -18.40 30.33
N ALA A 464 4.79 -19.52 30.93
CA ALA A 464 4.75 -20.82 30.25
C ALA A 464 3.31 -21.18 29.81
N ASP A 465 3.19 -22.03 28.80
CA ASP A 465 1.90 -22.62 28.43
C ASP A 465 1.52 -23.78 29.36
N ALA A 466 0.25 -24.19 29.33
CA ALA A 466 -0.26 -25.30 30.15
C ALA A 466 0.30 -26.67 29.71
N PHE A 467 0.75 -26.79 28.46
CA PHE A 467 1.17 -28.06 27.86
C PHE A 467 2.69 -28.32 27.98
N GLY A 468 3.43 -27.38 28.58
CA GLY A 468 4.89 -27.45 28.73
C GLY A 468 5.63 -27.42 27.38
N SER A 469 4.97 -26.97 26.32
CA SER A 469 5.54 -26.89 24.98
C SER A 469 6.27 -25.57 24.74
N ARG A 470 5.86 -24.51 25.44
CA ARG A 470 6.48 -23.19 25.40
C ARG A 470 6.99 -22.81 26.80
N PRO A 471 8.31 -22.64 27.00
CA PRO A 471 8.83 -22.15 28.28
C PRO A 471 8.37 -20.71 28.55
N PRO A 472 8.48 -20.23 29.81
CA PRO A 472 8.28 -18.81 30.06
C PRO A 472 9.27 -17.98 29.23
N LEU A 473 8.77 -16.99 28.52
CA LEU A 473 9.57 -16.06 27.73
C LEU A 473 9.78 -14.79 28.57
N PRO A 474 11.02 -14.39 28.87
CA PRO A 474 11.27 -13.18 29.64
C PRO A 474 10.81 -11.94 28.85
N ALA A 475 10.58 -10.84 29.57
CA ALA A 475 10.38 -9.55 28.91
C ALA A 475 11.62 -9.24 28.04
N SER A 476 11.39 -8.73 26.84
CA SER A 476 12.46 -8.45 25.88
C SER A 476 12.43 -6.99 25.47
N THR A 477 13.62 -6.40 25.36
CA THR A 477 13.82 -5.05 24.90
C THR A 477 14.82 -5.04 23.76
N VAL A 478 14.48 -4.38 22.66
CA VAL A 478 15.33 -4.25 21.49
C VAL A 478 15.48 -2.78 21.18
N THR A 479 16.72 -2.29 21.07
CA THR A 479 17.01 -0.92 20.64
C THR A 479 17.93 -0.98 19.44
N GLU A 480 17.50 -0.42 18.32
CA GLU A 480 18.23 -0.54 17.05
C GLU A 480 18.20 0.77 16.25
N LEU A 481 19.30 1.05 15.56
CA LEU A 481 19.44 2.20 14.65
C LEU A 481 19.28 1.73 13.20
N HIS A 482 18.41 2.41 12.46
CA HIS A 482 18.11 2.14 11.06
C HIS A 482 18.54 3.32 10.17
N PRO A 483 19.71 3.24 9.51
CA PRO A 483 20.10 4.21 8.50
C PRO A 483 19.45 3.92 7.15
N LYS A 484 19.22 4.98 6.38
CA LYS A 484 18.87 4.95 4.96
C LYS A 484 19.60 6.06 4.21
N LEU A 485 20.06 5.72 3.02
CA LEU A 485 20.61 6.65 2.04
C LEU A 485 19.93 6.37 0.70
N SER A 486 19.41 7.38 0.03
CA SER A 486 18.95 7.24 -1.35
C SER A 486 19.32 8.45 -2.17
N ALA A 487 19.73 8.27 -3.42
CA ALA A 487 20.06 9.36 -4.32
C ALA A 487 19.42 9.18 -5.70
N ALA A 488 19.07 10.29 -6.34
CA ALA A 488 18.69 10.36 -7.75
C ALA A 488 19.50 11.44 -8.48
N TYR A 489 19.85 11.17 -9.73
CA TYR A 489 20.56 12.10 -10.59
C TYR A 489 19.97 12.14 -12.01
N LEU A 490 19.47 13.31 -12.41
CA LEU A 490 19.01 13.60 -13.76
C LEU A 490 20.22 13.94 -14.64
N LEU A 491 20.83 12.89 -15.21
CA LEU A 491 22.04 13.00 -16.03
C LEU A 491 21.83 13.88 -17.27
N ARG A 492 20.67 13.73 -17.92
CA ARG A 492 20.22 14.51 -19.08
C ARG A 492 18.70 14.42 -19.18
N PRO A 493 18.02 15.23 -20.01
CA PRO A 493 16.58 15.12 -20.21
C PRO A 493 16.16 13.69 -20.54
N GLY A 494 15.29 13.13 -19.71
CA GLY A 494 14.80 11.75 -19.85
C GLY A 494 15.74 10.65 -19.37
N THR A 495 16.90 10.93 -18.76
CA THR A 495 17.76 9.90 -18.14
C THR A 495 17.91 10.18 -16.64
N ARG A 496 17.34 9.31 -15.80
CA ARG A 496 17.43 9.38 -14.34
C ARG A 496 18.16 8.15 -13.80
N LEU A 497 19.25 8.39 -13.08
CA LEU A 497 19.89 7.38 -12.24
C LEU A 497 19.27 7.44 -10.85
N HIS A 498 19.05 6.31 -10.20
CA HIS A 498 18.56 6.28 -8.84
C HIS A 498 19.11 5.09 -8.06
N GLY A 499 19.04 5.14 -6.74
CA GLY A 499 19.43 4.02 -5.89
C GLY A 499 19.19 4.30 -4.42
N SER A 500 19.10 3.22 -3.64
CA SER A 500 18.95 3.30 -2.20
C SER A 500 19.70 2.21 -1.47
N ALA A 501 20.01 2.46 -0.20
CA ALA A 501 20.61 1.52 0.72
C ALA A 501 20.03 1.75 2.13
N GLY A 502 19.80 0.68 2.88
CA GLY A 502 19.31 0.80 4.24
C GLY A 502 19.13 -0.53 4.96
N THR A 503 18.69 -0.44 6.21
CA THR A 503 18.39 -1.61 7.05
C THR A 503 16.92 -1.64 7.48
N GLY A 504 16.49 -2.75 8.05
CA GLY A 504 15.17 -2.86 8.64
C GLY A 504 15.06 -4.00 9.65
N LEU A 505 14.03 -3.92 10.49
CA LEU A 505 13.74 -4.89 11.55
C LEU A 505 12.27 -5.32 11.56
N ARG A 506 12.02 -6.61 11.84
CA ARG A 506 10.69 -7.16 12.11
C ARG A 506 10.71 -7.93 13.44
N PRO A 507 9.94 -7.50 14.46
CA PRO A 507 9.82 -8.26 15.69
C PRO A 507 8.94 -9.52 15.48
N PRO A 508 9.08 -10.55 16.33
CA PRO A 508 8.27 -11.77 16.24
C PRO A 508 6.76 -11.49 16.26
N ASP A 509 6.00 -12.33 15.55
CA ASP A 509 4.54 -12.33 15.57
C ASP A 509 3.97 -13.18 16.72
N GLY A 510 2.65 -13.11 16.91
CA GLY A 510 2.00 -13.80 18.01
C GLY A 510 2.01 -15.32 17.88
N PHE A 511 2.01 -15.85 16.65
CA PHE A 511 2.05 -17.29 16.38
C PHE A 511 3.46 -17.84 16.59
N GLU A 512 4.48 -17.11 16.17
CA GLU A 512 5.89 -17.44 16.43
C GLU A 512 6.19 -17.49 17.93
N LEU A 513 5.67 -16.52 18.68
CA LEU A 513 5.78 -16.50 20.13
C LEU A 513 4.94 -17.59 20.80
N ALA A 514 3.82 -18.00 20.21
CA ALA A 514 3.01 -19.11 20.70
C ALA A 514 3.75 -20.46 20.62
N PHE A 515 4.49 -20.65 19.53
CA PHE A 515 5.09 -21.93 19.19
C PHE A 515 6.61 -21.85 19.15
N THR A 516 7.26 -21.37 20.21
CA THR A 516 8.73 -21.37 20.30
C THR A 516 9.22 -22.00 21.60
N THR A 517 10.29 -22.79 21.51
CA THR A 517 11.05 -23.25 22.69
C THR A 517 12.31 -22.42 22.93
N ASN A 518 12.56 -21.41 22.09
CA ASN A 518 13.74 -20.58 22.15
C ASN A 518 13.44 -19.28 22.93
N PRO A 519 13.83 -19.16 24.22
CA PRO A 519 13.60 -17.94 25.00
C PRO A 519 14.41 -16.74 24.50
N ALA A 520 15.34 -16.93 23.56
CA ALA A 520 16.17 -15.91 22.95
C ALA A 520 15.81 -15.67 21.47
N LEU A 521 14.57 -15.95 21.07
CA LEU A 521 14.07 -15.69 19.71
C LEU A 521 14.32 -14.22 19.34
N LYS A 522 15.06 -14.00 18.24
CA LYS A 522 15.48 -12.66 17.83
C LYS A 522 14.53 -12.06 16.79
N PRO A 523 14.35 -10.73 16.77
CA PRO A 523 13.79 -10.03 15.61
C PRO A 523 14.59 -10.32 14.35
N GLU A 524 13.89 -10.35 13.22
CA GLU A 524 14.49 -10.50 11.91
C GLU A 524 15.07 -9.17 11.44
N ARG A 525 16.16 -9.21 10.67
CA ARG A 525 16.82 -8.01 10.15
C ARG A 525 17.09 -8.11 8.66
N THR A 526 17.19 -6.94 8.03
CA THR A 526 17.51 -6.81 6.62
C THR A 526 18.60 -5.78 6.39
N THR A 527 19.43 -6.04 5.38
CA THR A 527 20.28 -5.03 4.75
C THR A 527 20.02 -5.10 3.25
N SER A 528 19.68 -3.96 2.67
CA SER A 528 19.16 -3.91 1.30
C SER A 528 19.79 -2.76 0.50
N PHE A 529 20.02 -3.02 -0.78
CA PHE A 529 20.58 -2.08 -1.75
C PHE A 529 19.85 -2.19 -3.08
N ASP A 530 19.68 -1.07 -3.77
CA ASP A 530 19.25 -1.05 -5.16
C ASP A 530 19.88 0.10 -5.95
N ALA A 531 20.06 -0.11 -7.25
CA ALA A 531 20.54 0.87 -8.19
C ALA A 531 19.84 0.67 -9.54
N GLY A 532 19.34 1.76 -10.11
CA GLY A 532 18.53 1.72 -11.32
C GLY A 532 18.74 2.89 -12.25
N LEU A 533 18.26 2.69 -13.47
CA LEU A 533 18.30 3.63 -14.59
C LEU A 533 16.90 3.69 -15.21
N GLU A 534 16.34 4.89 -15.23
CA GLU A 534 15.15 5.22 -16.00
C GLU A 534 15.54 6.03 -17.23
N GLN A 535 15.11 5.57 -18.41
CA GLN A 535 15.35 6.22 -19.69
C GLN A 535 14.03 6.43 -20.43
N SER A 536 13.69 7.68 -20.69
CA SER A 536 12.60 8.13 -21.54
C SER A 536 13.07 8.41 -22.97
N PHE A 537 12.24 8.10 -23.96
CA PHE A 537 12.46 8.33 -25.39
C PHE A 537 11.25 9.03 -26.03
N PHE A 538 11.43 9.55 -27.25
CA PHE A 538 10.35 10.11 -28.09
C PHE A 538 9.45 11.14 -27.37
N GLY A 539 10.05 12.04 -26.59
CA GLY A 539 9.31 13.03 -25.80
C GLY A 539 8.47 12.41 -24.68
N ARG A 540 9.07 11.49 -23.90
CA ARG A 540 8.45 10.74 -22.76
C ARG A 540 7.37 9.73 -23.15
N ARG A 541 7.15 9.45 -24.45
CA ARG A 541 6.16 8.46 -24.90
C ARG A 541 6.58 7.01 -24.69
N VAL A 542 7.86 6.77 -24.46
CA VAL A 542 8.40 5.47 -24.07
C VAL A 542 9.28 5.71 -22.85
N ALA A 543 9.12 4.92 -21.80
CA ALA A 543 10.02 4.91 -20.66
C ALA A 543 10.43 3.47 -20.36
N LEU A 544 11.72 3.26 -20.16
CA LEU A 544 12.32 2.02 -19.68
C LEU A 544 12.91 2.27 -18.30
N ASP A 545 12.57 1.44 -17.33
CA ASP A 545 13.13 1.46 -15.98
C ASP A 545 13.78 0.10 -15.73
N VAL A 546 15.07 0.09 -15.42
CA VAL A 546 15.83 -1.12 -15.08
C VAL A 546 16.50 -0.91 -13.74
N THR A 547 16.19 -1.77 -12.78
CA THR A 547 16.73 -1.69 -11.42
C THR A 547 17.32 -3.01 -10.99
N TRP A 548 18.59 -3.00 -10.57
CA TRP A 548 19.21 -4.10 -9.85
C TRP A 548 18.98 -3.96 -8.35
N PHE A 549 18.75 -5.07 -7.66
CA PHE A 549 18.56 -5.08 -6.21
C PHE A 549 19.28 -6.25 -5.53
N TYR A 550 19.65 -6.05 -4.26
CA TYR A 550 20.20 -7.06 -3.38
C TYR A 550 19.64 -6.89 -1.95
N ASN A 551 19.11 -7.96 -1.39
CA ASN A 551 18.58 -8.03 -0.04
C ASN A 551 19.26 -9.17 0.71
N ARG A 552 19.79 -8.89 1.90
CA ARG A 552 20.30 -9.89 2.83
C ARG A 552 19.43 -9.95 4.06
N PHE A 553 18.92 -11.13 4.38
CA PHE A 553 18.06 -11.38 5.51
C PHE A 553 18.83 -12.10 6.61
N HIS A 554 18.65 -11.66 7.84
CA HIS A 554 19.30 -12.20 9.03
C HIS A 554 18.27 -12.61 10.06
N ASP A 555 18.55 -13.71 10.76
CA ASP A 555 17.72 -14.21 11.86
C ASP A 555 16.24 -14.39 11.44
N GLN A 556 15.95 -14.81 10.20
CA GLN A 556 14.57 -14.96 9.74
C GLN A 556 13.83 -15.98 10.59
N ILE A 557 12.62 -15.71 11.05
CA ILE A 557 11.91 -16.67 11.89
C ILE A 557 11.11 -17.58 10.98
N ILE A 558 11.39 -18.88 11.12
CA ILE A 558 10.69 -19.95 10.41
C ILE A 558 9.89 -20.73 11.42
N THR A 559 8.60 -20.92 11.14
CA THR A 559 7.75 -21.84 11.88
C THR A 559 7.73 -23.19 11.20
N LEU A 560 8.35 -24.16 11.85
CA LEU A 560 8.42 -25.55 11.40
C LEU A 560 7.37 -26.36 12.11
N ALA A 561 6.80 -27.27 11.35
CA ALA A 561 5.83 -28.20 11.82
C ALA A 561 6.55 -29.56 11.87
N GLN A 562 6.68 -30.18 13.06
CA GLN A 562 7.50 -31.38 13.19
C GLN A 562 6.80 -32.60 12.58
N ALA A 563 7.34 -33.07 11.46
CA ALA A 563 6.94 -34.32 10.82
C ALA A 563 7.43 -35.54 11.61
N GLN A 564 6.56 -36.24 12.34
CA GLN A 564 6.69 -37.67 12.61
C GLN A 564 5.43 -38.21 13.29
N ALA A 565 4.98 -39.36 12.81
CA ALA A 565 3.84 -40.15 13.30
C ALA A 565 3.87 -40.28 14.84
N GLY A 566 3.22 -39.33 15.54
CA GLY A 566 3.15 -39.28 17.00
C GLY A 566 3.24 -37.89 17.64
N LEU A 567 3.67 -36.83 16.95
CA LEU A 567 3.82 -35.49 17.57
C LEU A 567 3.27 -34.36 16.69
N SER A 568 2.16 -33.75 17.13
CA SER A 568 1.47 -32.61 16.51
C SER A 568 2.03 -31.26 17.00
N ARG A 569 3.35 -31.02 16.93
CA ARG A 569 3.99 -29.82 17.52
C ARG A 569 4.57 -28.87 16.46
N TRP A 570 4.22 -27.60 16.58
CA TRP A 570 4.83 -26.47 15.86
C TRP A 570 6.03 -25.94 16.66
N LEU A 571 7.07 -25.48 15.95
CA LEU A 571 8.28 -24.89 16.53
C LEU A 571 8.81 -23.77 15.64
N SER A 572 8.98 -22.58 16.22
CA SER A 572 9.44 -21.36 15.59
C SER A 572 10.84 -21.04 16.08
N ASP A 573 11.76 -20.80 15.14
CA ASP A 573 13.15 -20.46 15.44
C ASP A 573 13.82 -19.64 14.33
N ASN A 574 14.98 -19.05 14.63
CA ASN A 574 15.72 -18.21 13.69
C ASN A 574 16.54 -19.07 12.68
N LEU A 575 16.25 -18.89 11.39
CA LEU A 575 17.11 -19.20 10.25
C LEU A 575 18.24 -18.17 10.15
N ALA A 576 19.49 -18.62 10.10
CA ALA A 576 20.63 -17.74 10.32
C ALA A 576 20.75 -16.64 9.26
N ASN A 577 20.81 -16.99 7.97
CA ASN A 577 20.94 -16.02 6.88
C ASN A 577 20.35 -16.54 5.56
N SER A 578 19.74 -15.65 4.79
CA SER A 578 19.39 -15.87 3.38
C SER A 578 19.57 -14.59 2.56
N GLU A 579 19.47 -14.69 1.25
CA GLU A 579 19.52 -13.55 0.34
C GLU A 579 18.48 -13.62 -0.77
N ALA A 580 18.22 -12.44 -1.34
CA ALA A 580 17.47 -12.26 -2.58
C ALA A 580 18.14 -11.19 -3.43
N ALA A 581 18.52 -11.53 -4.66
CA ALA A 581 19.15 -10.62 -5.61
C ALA A 581 18.47 -10.72 -6.97
N GLY A 582 18.44 -9.64 -7.74
CA GLY A 582 17.75 -9.69 -9.01
C GLY A 582 17.79 -8.43 -9.86
N LEU A 583 17.04 -8.49 -10.95
CA LEU A 583 16.85 -7.41 -11.90
C LEU A 583 15.35 -7.22 -12.13
N GLU A 584 14.88 -5.99 -11.95
CA GLU A 584 13.57 -5.54 -12.36
C GLU A 584 13.71 -4.76 -13.65
N SER A 585 12.80 -5.00 -14.60
CA SER A 585 12.69 -4.21 -15.81
C SER A 585 11.22 -3.86 -16.03
N ALA A 586 10.97 -2.61 -16.37
CA ALA A 586 9.65 -2.11 -16.70
C ALA A 586 9.72 -1.26 -17.97
N ILE A 587 8.68 -1.39 -18.79
CA ILE A 587 8.49 -0.62 -20.00
C ILE A 587 7.10 0.01 -19.95
N TYR A 588 7.06 1.31 -20.22
CA TYR A 588 5.84 2.08 -20.29
C TYR A 588 5.77 2.73 -21.66
N LEU A 589 4.64 2.58 -22.35
CA LEU A 589 4.41 3.17 -23.67
C LEU A 589 3.10 3.96 -23.66
N GLN A 590 3.17 5.19 -24.15
CA GLN A 590 2.04 5.99 -24.56
C GLN A 590 2.06 6.09 -26.10
N VAL A 591 1.48 5.08 -26.75
CA VAL A 591 1.53 4.94 -28.22
C VAL A 591 0.71 6.05 -28.90
N ALA A 592 -0.49 6.30 -28.36
CA ALA A 592 -1.40 7.37 -28.78
C ALA A 592 -2.15 7.90 -27.55
N ARG A 593 -2.91 8.99 -27.67
CA ARG A 593 -3.66 9.63 -26.55
C ARG A 593 -4.48 8.62 -25.72
N GLY A 594 -5.05 7.61 -26.37
CA GLY A 594 -5.87 6.59 -25.71
C GLY A 594 -5.23 5.22 -25.57
N LEU A 595 -4.00 4.98 -26.06
CA LEU A 595 -3.39 3.64 -26.04
C LEU A 595 -2.15 3.63 -25.14
N ARG A 596 -2.28 2.93 -24.02
CA ARG A 596 -1.24 2.74 -23.00
C ARG A 596 -0.82 1.28 -22.94
N PHE A 597 0.48 1.04 -22.80
CA PHE A 597 1.04 -0.27 -22.52
C PHE A 597 1.98 -0.16 -21.32
N ARG A 598 1.87 -1.11 -20.41
CA ARG A 598 2.82 -1.34 -19.32
C ARG A 598 3.29 -2.78 -19.41
N GLY A 599 4.59 -3.00 -19.36
CA GLY A 599 5.20 -4.32 -19.21
C GLY A 599 6.14 -4.31 -18.02
N ALA A 600 6.18 -5.41 -17.29
CA ALA A 600 7.10 -5.61 -16.18
C ALA A 600 7.68 -7.03 -16.24
N TYR A 601 8.95 -7.17 -15.90
CA TYR A 601 9.63 -8.45 -15.77
C TYR A 601 10.63 -8.40 -14.62
N THR A 602 10.65 -9.44 -13.80
CA THR A 602 11.58 -9.59 -12.68
C THR A 602 12.32 -10.91 -12.81
N TYR A 603 13.66 -10.82 -12.82
CA TYR A 603 14.54 -11.94 -12.54
C TYR A 603 14.91 -11.89 -11.05
N LEU A 604 14.70 -13.00 -10.34
CA LEU A 604 14.96 -13.12 -8.91
C LEU A 604 15.77 -14.40 -8.67
N ASP A 605 16.85 -14.30 -7.91
CA ASP A 605 17.55 -15.45 -7.36
C ASP A 605 17.58 -15.32 -5.84
N THR A 606 17.28 -16.43 -5.15
CA THR A 606 17.26 -16.48 -3.69
C THR A 606 18.01 -17.70 -3.22
N ALA A 607 18.67 -17.57 -2.07
CA ALA A 607 19.46 -18.65 -1.50
C ALA A 607 19.50 -18.57 0.03
N VAL A 608 19.38 -19.72 0.69
CA VAL A 608 19.77 -19.88 2.09
C VAL A 608 21.30 -19.87 2.17
N LEU A 609 21.85 -18.92 2.93
CA LEU A 609 23.30 -18.69 3.02
C LEU A 609 23.95 -19.31 4.25
N GLY A 610 23.19 -19.50 5.33
CA GLY A 610 23.73 -20.00 6.59
C GLY A 610 22.70 -20.74 7.41
N LEU A 611 23.18 -21.80 8.07
CA LEU A 611 22.42 -22.67 8.98
C LEU A 611 23.16 -22.89 10.31
N ASP A 612 24.42 -22.45 10.39
CA ASP A 612 25.36 -22.62 11.50
C ASP A 612 24.85 -22.06 12.82
N ARG A 613 24.09 -20.95 12.78
CA ARG A 613 23.45 -20.34 13.95
C ARG A 613 22.01 -20.79 14.17
N SER A 614 21.48 -21.67 13.33
CA SER A 614 20.14 -22.22 13.46
C SER A 614 20.16 -23.54 14.24
N PRO A 615 19.14 -23.85 15.04
CA PRO A 615 19.07 -25.13 15.75
C PRO A 615 19.03 -26.32 14.79
N LYS A 616 19.49 -27.49 15.26
CA LYS A 616 19.50 -28.74 14.47
C LYS A 616 18.12 -29.11 13.90
N SER A 617 17.04 -28.73 14.57
CA SER A 617 15.68 -28.91 14.06
C SER A 617 15.46 -28.14 12.75
N VAL A 618 15.91 -26.89 12.66
CA VAL A 618 15.86 -26.07 11.45
C VAL A 618 16.82 -26.58 10.37
N GLN A 619 18.04 -26.94 10.75
CA GLN A 619 19.06 -27.43 9.80
C GLN A 619 18.63 -28.70 9.05
N ARG A 620 17.64 -29.46 9.55
CA ARG A 620 17.10 -30.65 8.87
C ARG A 620 16.20 -30.32 7.67
N PHE A 621 15.55 -29.15 7.67
CA PHE A 621 14.56 -28.78 6.64
C PHE A 621 15.13 -27.86 5.56
N PHE A 622 16.30 -27.28 5.80
CA PHE A 622 16.94 -26.34 4.88
C PHE A 622 18.31 -26.83 4.45
N ARG A 623 18.70 -26.45 3.23
CA ARG A 623 20.03 -26.70 2.65
C ARG A 623 20.66 -25.39 2.21
N LEU A 624 21.98 -25.29 2.30
CA LEU A 624 22.69 -24.14 1.74
C LEU A 624 22.45 -24.06 0.22
N GLY A 625 22.21 -22.85 -0.29
CA GLY A 625 21.88 -22.59 -1.69
C GLY A 625 20.43 -22.92 -2.08
N GLN A 626 19.60 -23.39 -1.15
CA GLN A 626 18.17 -23.62 -1.40
C GLN A 626 17.42 -22.32 -1.65
N GLN A 627 16.52 -22.32 -2.63
CA GLN A 627 15.63 -21.19 -2.89
C GLN A 627 14.61 -21.00 -1.77
N LEU A 628 14.24 -19.75 -1.52
CA LEU A 628 13.13 -19.44 -0.63
C LEU A 628 11.81 -19.87 -1.28
N VAL A 629 10.87 -20.36 -0.47
CA VAL A 629 9.55 -20.78 -0.95
C VAL A 629 8.76 -19.59 -1.48
N ARG A 630 7.93 -19.83 -2.51
CA ARG A 630 7.08 -18.83 -3.18
C ARG A 630 7.88 -17.65 -3.73
N ARG A 631 9.13 -17.89 -4.16
CA ARG A 631 10.01 -16.91 -4.82
C ARG A 631 10.37 -17.38 -6.24
N PRO A 632 9.42 -17.29 -7.19
CA PRO A 632 9.69 -17.69 -8.57
C PRO A 632 10.84 -16.89 -9.15
N ARG A 633 11.74 -17.57 -9.87
CA ARG A 633 12.91 -16.92 -10.50
C ARG A 633 12.54 -15.91 -11.57
N HIS A 634 11.40 -16.12 -12.22
CA HIS A 634 10.92 -15.31 -13.32
C HIS A 634 9.46 -14.95 -13.05
N THR A 635 9.18 -13.66 -12.96
CA THR A 635 7.81 -13.14 -13.02
C THR A 635 7.72 -12.10 -14.11
N GLY A 636 6.55 -11.98 -14.72
CA GLY A 636 6.29 -10.95 -15.70
C GLY A 636 4.83 -10.60 -15.78
N SER A 637 4.54 -9.42 -16.29
CA SER A 637 3.18 -9.00 -16.58
C SER A 637 3.16 -7.98 -17.70
N TYR A 638 2.01 -7.89 -18.37
CA TYR A 638 1.70 -6.74 -19.20
C TYR A 638 0.28 -6.27 -18.93
N LEU A 639 0.04 -4.98 -19.19
CA LEU A 639 -1.27 -4.36 -19.21
C LEU A 639 -1.36 -3.41 -20.40
N VAL A 640 -2.39 -3.57 -21.21
CA VAL A 640 -2.74 -2.66 -22.30
C VAL A 640 -4.07 -2.04 -21.96
N VAL A 641 -4.16 -0.71 -22.00
CA VAL A 641 -5.40 0.03 -21.86
C VAL A 641 -5.59 0.88 -23.11
N TRP A 642 -6.68 0.62 -23.82
CA TRP A 642 -7.08 1.35 -25.00
C TRP A 642 -8.42 2.05 -24.75
N GLN A 643 -8.44 3.37 -24.89
CA GLN A 643 -9.62 4.20 -24.76
C GLN A 643 -9.86 4.97 -26.05
N HIS A 644 -11.05 4.80 -26.63
CA HIS A 644 -11.48 5.50 -27.83
C HIS A 644 -12.94 5.93 -27.71
N GLY A 645 -13.16 7.25 -27.66
CA GLY A 645 -14.49 7.81 -27.44
C GLY A 645 -15.09 7.30 -26.13
N ARG A 646 -16.19 6.54 -26.24
CA ARG A 646 -16.96 5.98 -25.13
C ARG A 646 -16.53 4.57 -24.72
N LEU A 647 -15.59 3.97 -25.45
CA LEU A 647 -15.14 2.60 -25.23
C LEU A 647 -13.76 2.61 -24.58
N LEU A 648 -13.62 1.89 -23.47
CA LEU A 648 -12.36 1.48 -22.89
C LEU A 648 -12.26 -0.04 -22.98
N VAL A 649 -11.13 -0.54 -23.48
CA VAL A 649 -10.78 -1.96 -23.51
C VAL A 649 -9.44 -2.12 -22.82
N GLN A 650 -9.33 -3.11 -21.95
CA GLN A 650 -8.09 -3.49 -21.32
C GLN A 650 -7.78 -4.95 -21.57
N THR A 651 -6.51 -5.30 -21.68
CA THR A 651 -6.04 -6.67 -21.59
C THR A 651 -4.77 -6.73 -20.77
N GLY A 652 -4.65 -7.76 -19.94
CA GLY A 652 -3.44 -8.01 -19.18
C GLY A 652 -3.05 -9.47 -19.19
N ALA A 653 -1.80 -9.75 -18.88
CA ALA A 653 -1.35 -11.11 -18.58
C ALA A 653 -0.39 -11.09 -17.39
N VAL A 654 -0.38 -12.19 -16.65
CA VAL A 654 0.58 -12.45 -15.56
C VAL A 654 1.27 -13.76 -15.87
N LEU A 655 2.60 -13.74 -15.86
CA LEU A 655 3.48 -14.89 -16.00
C LEU A 655 4.18 -15.16 -14.67
N ARG A 656 4.06 -16.38 -14.18
CA ARG A 656 4.77 -16.86 -12.99
C ARG A 656 5.56 -18.11 -13.35
N GLY A 657 6.87 -18.03 -13.19
CA GLY A 657 7.76 -19.17 -13.34
C GLY A 657 7.51 -20.21 -12.24
N ARG A 658 8.02 -21.43 -12.46
CA ARG A 658 8.04 -22.46 -11.42
C ARG A 658 8.74 -21.94 -10.16
N THR A 659 8.26 -22.35 -8.98
CA THR A 659 8.87 -21.98 -7.70
C THR A 659 8.82 -23.14 -6.73
N LEU A 660 9.75 -23.17 -5.79
CA LEU A 660 9.64 -24.01 -4.61
C LEU A 660 8.47 -23.51 -3.74
N ASP A 661 7.71 -24.41 -3.15
CA ASP A 661 6.60 -24.13 -2.24
C ASP A 661 6.51 -25.21 -1.16
N ALA A 662 5.84 -24.93 -0.06
CA ALA A 662 5.51 -25.94 0.94
C ALA A 662 4.21 -26.65 0.53
N GLU A 663 4.15 -27.96 0.77
CA GLU A 663 2.88 -28.69 0.65
C GLU A 663 1.84 -28.15 1.65
N PRO A 664 0.53 -28.30 1.38
CA PRO A 664 -0.54 -27.63 2.12
C PRO A 664 -0.67 -27.98 3.61
N ASN A 665 0.09 -28.95 4.09
CA ASN A 665 0.29 -29.26 5.51
C ASN A 665 1.54 -28.56 6.07
N PHE A 666 1.94 -27.41 5.51
CA PHE A 666 3.08 -26.61 5.96
C PHE A 666 4.42 -27.37 6.01
N GLY A 667 4.59 -28.36 5.12
CA GLY A 667 5.78 -29.19 5.05
C GLY A 667 5.86 -30.32 6.08
N LEU A 668 4.79 -30.56 6.86
CA LEU A 668 4.67 -31.59 7.91
C LEU A 668 4.82 -33.03 7.41
N SER A 669 4.63 -33.28 6.12
CA SER A 669 4.43 -34.66 5.65
C SER A 669 5.43 -35.12 4.60
N ALA A 670 5.97 -34.18 3.82
CA ALA A 670 6.87 -34.52 2.72
C ALA A 670 7.83 -33.41 2.29
N GLY A 671 7.92 -32.30 3.03
CA GLY A 671 8.86 -31.20 2.74
C GLY A 671 8.35 -30.21 1.69
N GLN A 672 9.25 -29.73 0.82
CA GLN A 672 8.99 -28.67 -0.17
C GLN A 672 8.94 -29.25 -1.59
N PHE A 673 8.09 -28.68 -2.44
CA PHE A 673 7.80 -29.16 -3.79
C PHE A 673 7.88 -28.04 -4.82
N LEU A 674 8.10 -28.39 -6.08
CA LEU A 674 8.06 -27.43 -7.18
C LEU A 674 6.62 -27.20 -7.62
N ASN A 675 6.10 -26.01 -7.33
CA ASN A 675 4.86 -25.50 -7.91
C ASN A 675 5.11 -25.12 -9.40
N PRO A 676 4.35 -25.68 -10.37
CA PRO A 676 4.55 -25.44 -11.80
C PRO A 676 4.46 -23.97 -12.23
N PHE A 677 4.96 -23.70 -13.44
CA PHE A 677 4.77 -22.39 -14.08
C PHE A 677 3.32 -22.23 -14.54
N TYR A 678 2.84 -20.98 -14.62
CA TYR A 678 1.58 -20.68 -15.28
C TYR A 678 1.58 -19.29 -15.92
N THR A 679 0.59 -19.05 -16.77
CA THR A 679 0.29 -17.72 -17.32
C THR A 679 -1.22 -17.56 -17.46
N THR A 680 -1.73 -16.45 -16.97
CA THR A 680 -3.15 -16.07 -17.12
C THR A 680 -3.27 -14.84 -18.00
N PHE A 681 -4.40 -14.76 -18.70
CA PHE A 681 -4.76 -13.63 -19.55
C PHE A 681 -6.12 -13.09 -19.13
N ASP A 682 -6.22 -11.79 -18.98
CA ASP A 682 -7.46 -11.11 -18.62
C ASP A 682 -7.83 -10.11 -19.72
N VAL A 683 -9.13 -9.93 -19.92
CA VAL A 683 -9.68 -8.91 -20.83
C VAL A 683 -10.85 -8.23 -20.14
N GLY A 684 -10.93 -6.92 -20.24
CA GLY A 684 -12.05 -6.14 -19.75
C GLY A 684 -12.47 -5.07 -20.74
N ALA A 685 -13.73 -4.67 -20.67
CA ALA A 685 -14.24 -3.56 -21.43
C ALA A 685 -15.20 -2.73 -20.59
N GLN A 686 -15.27 -1.44 -20.91
CA GLN A 686 -16.23 -0.49 -20.38
C GLN A 686 -16.77 0.36 -21.51
N PHE A 687 -18.09 0.51 -21.58
CA PHE A 687 -18.77 1.31 -22.60
C PHE A 687 -19.70 2.35 -21.96
N GLU A 688 -19.41 3.63 -22.20
CA GLU A 688 -20.21 4.75 -21.72
C GLU A 688 -21.43 5.00 -22.63
N VAL A 689 -22.62 4.61 -22.18
CA VAL A 689 -23.86 4.80 -22.94
C VAL A 689 -24.30 6.27 -22.91
N ARG A 690 -24.16 6.89 -21.74
CA ARG A 690 -24.40 8.32 -21.47
C ARG A 690 -23.29 8.81 -20.57
N ARG A 691 -23.15 10.14 -20.41
CA ARG A 691 -22.15 10.73 -19.49
C ARG A 691 -22.26 10.21 -18.05
N SER A 692 -23.43 9.70 -17.67
CA SER A 692 -23.72 9.20 -16.32
C SER A 692 -23.87 7.69 -16.21
N VAL A 693 -23.78 6.91 -17.29
CA VAL A 693 -24.03 5.46 -17.27
C VAL A 693 -23.01 4.73 -18.13
N ALA A 694 -22.31 3.76 -17.54
CA ALA A 694 -21.37 2.88 -18.22
C ALA A 694 -21.69 1.40 -17.94
N PHE A 695 -21.56 0.56 -18.97
CA PHE A 695 -21.56 -0.90 -18.81
C PHE A 695 -20.13 -1.40 -18.70
N THR A 696 -19.89 -2.38 -17.83
CA THR A 696 -18.60 -3.01 -17.61
C THR A 696 -18.69 -4.50 -17.86
N THR A 697 -17.61 -5.09 -18.39
CA THR A 697 -17.43 -6.53 -18.48
C THR A 697 -15.96 -6.85 -18.24
N LYS A 698 -15.68 -7.93 -17.51
CA LYS A 698 -14.34 -8.45 -17.28
C LYS A 698 -14.35 -9.96 -17.33
N LEU A 699 -13.44 -10.53 -18.10
CA LEU A 699 -13.18 -11.95 -18.23
C LEU A 699 -11.75 -12.19 -17.74
N ARG A 700 -11.62 -12.95 -16.66
CA ARG A 700 -10.34 -13.32 -16.05
C ARG A 700 -9.98 -14.75 -16.43
N ASN A 701 -8.69 -15.04 -16.52
CA ASN A 701 -8.19 -16.35 -16.92
C ASN A 701 -8.84 -16.83 -18.23
N LEU A 702 -8.80 -15.99 -19.27
CA LEU A 702 -9.42 -16.16 -20.58
C LEU A 702 -9.19 -17.55 -21.19
N LEU A 703 -7.99 -18.10 -21.01
CA LEU A 703 -7.58 -19.40 -21.56
C LEU A 703 -7.94 -20.59 -20.65
N ASP A 704 -8.67 -20.35 -19.57
CA ASP A 704 -9.16 -21.37 -18.63
C ASP A 704 -8.05 -22.28 -18.10
N ARG A 705 -6.94 -21.66 -17.70
CA ARG A 705 -5.79 -22.40 -17.16
C ARG A 705 -6.10 -22.86 -15.75
N THR A 706 -5.83 -24.13 -15.47
CA THR A 706 -5.75 -24.67 -14.11
C THR A 706 -4.36 -24.38 -13.55
N TYR A 707 -4.28 -23.70 -12.41
CA TYR A 707 -3.02 -23.35 -11.76
C TYR A 707 -3.23 -23.15 -10.25
N GLU A 708 -2.11 -23.05 -9.53
CA GLU A 708 -2.06 -22.88 -8.09
C GLU A 708 -1.03 -21.79 -7.77
N GLU A 709 -1.42 -20.74 -7.04
CA GLU A 709 -0.45 -19.73 -6.58
C GLU A 709 0.29 -20.22 -5.34
N SER A 710 -0.48 -20.73 -4.37
CA SER A 710 -0.01 -21.59 -3.29
C SER A 710 -0.31 -23.03 -3.66
N LEU A 711 0.72 -23.89 -3.61
CA LEU A 711 0.59 -25.31 -3.91
C LEU A 711 -0.57 -25.95 -3.13
N GLY A 712 -1.35 -26.79 -3.81
CA GLY A 712 -2.54 -27.49 -3.31
C GLY A 712 -3.82 -26.66 -3.19
N PHE A 713 -3.76 -25.36 -3.49
CA PHE A 713 -4.94 -24.47 -3.51
C PHE A 713 -5.21 -24.00 -4.95
N PRO A 714 -6.10 -24.70 -5.69
CA PRO A 714 -6.45 -24.33 -7.05
C PRO A 714 -7.00 -22.91 -7.13
N ALA A 715 -6.45 -22.13 -8.06
CA ALA A 715 -7.00 -20.83 -8.41
C ALA A 715 -8.28 -20.97 -9.24
N LEU A 716 -9.09 -19.91 -9.27
CA LEU A 716 -10.29 -19.90 -10.12
C LEU A 716 -9.92 -20.12 -11.59
N GLY A 717 -10.72 -20.97 -12.25
CA GLY A 717 -10.73 -21.11 -13.70
C GLY A 717 -11.16 -19.82 -14.40
N ARG A 718 -11.52 -19.92 -15.68
CA ARG A 718 -12.08 -18.78 -16.41
C ARG A 718 -13.30 -18.25 -15.66
N ASN A 719 -13.30 -16.95 -15.36
CA ASN A 719 -14.41 -16.31 -14.65
C ASN A 719 -14.78 -14.94 -15.21
N PHE A 720 -16.06 -14.57 -15.11
CA PHE A 720 -16.54 -13.34 -15.71
C PHE A 720 -17.46 -12.53 -14.80
N THR A 721 -17.37 -11.22 -14.94
CA THR A 721 -18.24 -10.26 -14.27
C THR A 721 -18.74 -9.25 -15.29
N VAL A 722 -20.03 -8.95 -15.26
CA VAL A 722 -20.67 -7.87 -16.01
C VAL A 722 -21.33 -6.90 -15.03
N GLY A 723 -21.37 -5.63 -15.37
CA GLY A 723 -21.93 -4.64 -14.47
C GLY A 723 -22.38 -3.38 -15.16
N VAL A 724 -22.99 -2.53 -14.35
CA VAL A 724 -23.42 -1.19 -14.72
C VAL A 724 -22.97 -0.24 -13.63
N GLN A 725 -22.44 0.90 -14.06
CA GLN A 725 -21.99 1.98 -13.19
C GLN A 725 -22.74 3.25 -13.55
N TRP A 726 -23.27 3.90 -12.54
CA TRP A 726 -23.83 5.24 -12.63
C TRP A 726 -22.87 6.23 -11.97
N ARG A 727 -22.62 7.36 -12.62
CA ARG A 727 -21.81 8.46 -12.10
C ARG A 727 -22.52 9.79 -12.29
N TRP A 728 -22.51 10.63 -11.26
CA TRP A 728 -22.95 12.01 -11.40
C TRP A 728 -22.01 12.96 -10.66
N THR A 729 -21.82 14.14 -11.23
CA THR A 729 -21.10 15.26 -10.63
C THR A 729 -22.10 16.40 -10.51
N PRO A 730 -22.39 16.92 -9.29
CA PRO A 730 -23.16 18.14 -9.14
C PRO A 730 -22.48 19.28 -9.89
N GLU A 731 -23.28 20.18 -10.49
CA GLU A 731 -22.78 21.39 -11.17
C GLU A 731 -22.13 22.39 -10.22
#